data_AF-A0A936IFK9-F1
#
_entry.id   AF-A0A936IFK9-F1
#
_cell.length_a   1.000
_cell.length_b   1.000
_cell.length_c   1.000
_cell.angle_alpha   90.00
_cell.angle_beta   90.00
_cell.angle_gamma   90.00
#
_symmetry.space_group_name_H-M   'P 1'
#
loop_
_entity.id
_entity.type
_entity.pdbx_description
1 polymer ?
#
loop_
_entity_poly.entity_id
_entity_poly.type
_entity_poly.pdbx_seq_one_letter_code
_entity_poly.pdbx_strand_id
1 'polypeptide(L)'
;MQLTKSWVLALPIVAAGLLGTAAWAGDEERKELSPRDQRRAEVEAAYAQFREPWTNNPERVIYGTDDRKDLYEVTSPFILGLAQATAVLLEPGDYTNNGNGTYTLNATRWLTQGGTPVCTTEPFRGQYQVGNCSAFLVGQDLIATAGHCVTSASACTGGIAFAFGFSTPGPGQDPSLVIPADNIYFCTQIVHRAYGGELDHAVVRVDRPVVGRTPVPIRRTGEVGLNEPLVMIGHPVVLPTKVDAGGVVQNPRPGGGWFYANVDAYGGNSGSAVFNLNTGVVEGILVRGNTDFETVSGCVRSRVCPDTGCSGDWEEISKTISFADYVPELGIVVSPAAAPLHIGMVGGPFNDPAVVYTLTNMKSDPADYTVSFQAGGDAPLLLNGGPGPVSGTIPGNDSVAVTVSLDPAVNLLPAGVYSTTVLFQDTTNNLSTTRTHVVEVGQTGFTVAPADGLIAGGPQGGPFTATRSYVVTSTRPTPVDVEVSASDAWIGLDGGYGPLNFTLIGTGDSRTVVVGFTPDANLLPNGLYNGGVLFANASGGAGDAVRPVQLDVGRYSYPSYDVPKPINDNSTITSIIDITDAYCIGDVDVEVNITHTYIGDLIVEVINPQGNVVRLHNRTGGSADDIIKTYDDGTVPPDGPGLLADFNGKVVTGTWTLRVSDNASIDTGTLNAWKLKIAAAGTFCPPEAFSQNLVVPDTVTTPVVLQAGSVTPPTYIITSLPSNGVLIDPQGGVIGAVPYALLAGGNVVNYKPTPLYVGPDSFQFKANNGLDGNVATISLRVGIESVIYSFPLNSSPGWTVEDQWAFGQPTGGGTSGRLDPTSGYTGLYVYGFNLNGHYPNSMATTKYLTTTALDFSHTAGVKMRFRRWLGIESATYDKANIDASANGVNWVTIWQHTGAAINEQAWSLQQYDLSAVADGQATVYVRWGMGPTDSSVTYQGWNLDDIEFLGLLPQGLLGDMNCDGVVNFDDIDAFVVALGGQSAYAAQYPDCIWDNADTNCDGVVNFDDIDPFVGCLTAGCACP
;
A
#
# COMPACT_ATOMS: atom_id res chain seq x y z
N MET A 1 -3.49 -80.14 -4.99
CA MET A 1 -3.26 -80.44 -3.55
C MET A 1 -4.23 -79.58 -2.76
N GLN A 2 -5.18 -80.14 -2.00
CA GLN A 2 -5.00 -80.62 -0.62
C GLN A 2 -4.40 -79.55 0.31
N LEU A 3 -5.25 -78.91 1.13
CA LEU A 3 -5.41 -79.09 2.60
C LEU A 3 -4.71 -77.95 3.36
N THR A 4 -5.07 -77.55 4.59
CA THR A 4 -5.89 -78.14 5.67
C THR A 4 -6.61 -76.99 6.44
N LYS A 5 -7.89 -77.09 6.84
CA LYS A 5 -8.44 -77.42 8.20
C LYS A 5 -8.06 -76.49 9.37
N SER A 6 -8.85 -76.24 10.43
CA SER A 6 -10.30 -76.39 10.79
C SER A 6 -10.50 -75.97 12.29
N TRP A 7 -11.70 -76.18 12.87
CA TRP A 7 -12.04 -76.36 14.33
C TRP A 7 -12.44 -75.10 15.14
N VAL A 8 -13.49 -75.09 16.01
CA VAL A 8 -14.68 -75.99 16.17
C VAL A 8 -15.84 -75.38 17.02
N LEU A 9 -16.99 -76.09 17.07
CA LEU A 9 -18.28 -75.89 17.79
C LEU A 9 -18.27 -75.38 19.26
N ALA A 10 -19.35 -74.71 19.72
CA ALA A 10 -20.40 -75.28 20.64
C ALA A 10 -21.49 -74.27 21.14
N LEU A 11 -22.60 -74.80 21.67
CA LEU A 11 -23.86 -74.16 22.17
C LEU A 11 -24.21 -74.71 23.59
N PRO A 12 -25.31 -74.32 24.29
CA PRO A 12 -26.02 -73.03 24.51
C PRO A 12 -26.31 -72.78 26.05
N ILE A 13 -27.24 -71.85 26.43
CA ILE A 13 -28.30 -71.96 27.50
C ILE A 13 -28.68 -70.63 28.27
N VAL A 14 -30.00 -70.37 28.40
CA VAL A 14 -30.77 -69.52 29.39
C VAL A 14 -30.75 -67.96 29.37
N ALA A 15 -31.88 -67.42 28.85
CA ALA A 15 -32.82 -66.41 29.37
C ALA A 15 -32.46 -64.98 29.88
N ALA A 16 -33.23 -64.03 29.31
CA ALA A 16 -33.90 -62.86 29.92
C ALA A 16 -33.12 -61.60 30.35
N GLY A 17 -33.43 -60.46 29.69
CA GLY A 17 -33.30 -59.12 30.30
C GLY A 17 -33.04 -57.93 29.37
N LEU A 18 -34.11 -57.19 28.99
CA LEU A 18 -34.16 -55.74 28.72
C LEU A 18 -33.29 -55.06 27.62
N LEU A 19 -33.97 -54.24 26.80
CA LEU A 19 -33.51 -53.05 26.06
C LEU A 19 -32.44 -53.22 24.94
N GLY A 20 -32.76 -52.75 23.72
CA GLY A 20 -31.79 -52.63 22.62
C GLY A 20 -32.42 -52.64 21.22
N THR A 21 -32.21 -51.56 20.46
CA THR A 21 -32.76 -51.26 19.12
C THR A 21 -32.14 -52.05 17.94
N ALA A 22 -32.99 -52.35 16.94
CA ALA A 22 -32.75 -52.28 15.47
C ALA A 22 -31.76 -53.21 14.72
N ALA A 23 -32.33 -54.07 13.85
CA ALA A 23 -31.89 -54.48 12.49
C ALA A 23 -30.52 -55.21 12.33
N TRP A 24 -30.13 -55.84 11.20
CA TRP A 24 -30.65 -55.98 9.82
C TRP A 24 -30.72 -57.48 9.38
N ALA A 25 -31.02 -57.77 8.11
CA ALA A 25 -31.16 -59.13 7.55
C ALA A 25 -30.23 -59.43 6.34
N GLY A 26 -30.15 -60.71 5.96
CA GLY A 26 -29.56 -61.29 4.73
C GLY A 26 -30.10 -62.73 4.55
N ASP A 27 -30.01 -63.42 3.41
CA ASP A 27 -29.40 -63.15 2.09
C ASP A 27 -30.24 -63.87 1.00
N GLU A 28 -30.11 -63.48 -0.29
CA GLU A 28 -30.34 -64.40 -1.42
C GLU A 28 -29.59 -63.95 -2.71
N GLU A 29 -29.56 -64.81 -3.74
CA GLU A 29 -28.57 -64.76 -4.83
C GLU A 29 -28.79 -63.67 -5.90
N ARG A 30 -27.69 -63.06 -6.37
CA ARG A 30 -27.68 -62.13 -7.52
C ARG A 30 -27.49 -62.86 -8.86
N LYS A 31 -28.42 -62.66 -9.79
CA LYS A 31 -28.17 -62.78 -11.23
C LYS A 31 -27.59 -61.48 -11.76
N GLU A 32 -26.73 -61.56 -12.78
CA GLU A 32 -26.37 -60.38 -13.56
C GLU A 32 -27.59 -59.89 -14.37
N LEU A 33 -27.78 -58.57 -14.38
CA LEU A 33 -28.89 -57.88 -15.03
C LEU A 33 -28.47 -57.41 -16.44
N SER A 34 -29.42 -57.27 -17.36
CA SER A 34 -29.09 -56.72 -18.69
C SER A 34 -28.72 -55.23 -18.59
N PRO A 35 -28.00 -54.65 -19.58
CA PRO A 35 -27.73 -53.21 -19.62
C PRO A 35 -28.97 -52.30 -19.73
N ARG A 36 -30.17 -52.88 -19.90
CA ARG A 36 -31.47 -52.19 -19.80
C ARG A 36 -32.04 -52.28 -18.38
N ASP A 37 -31.87 -53.42 -17.71
CA ASP A 37 -32.33 -53.64 -16.34
C ASP A 37 -31.39 -52.98 -15.30
N GLN A 38 -30.09 -52.84 -15.61
CA GLN A 38 -29.16 -52.01 -14.83
C GLN A 38 -29.57 -50.53 -14.87
N ARG A 39 -29.77 -49.97 -16.08
CA ARG A 39 -30.29 -48.60 -16.23
C ARG A 39 -31.65 -48.39 -15.55
N ARG A 40 -32.53 -49.40 -15.58
CA ARG A 40 -33.78 -49.36 -14.80
C ARG A 40 -33.53 -49.35 -13.29
N ALA A 41 -32.60 -50.14 -12.78
CA ALA A 41 -32.24 -50.15 -11.36
C ALA A 41 -31.57 -48.84 -10.91
N GLU A 42 -30.78 -48.19 -11.78
CA GLU A 42 -30.20 -46.87 -11.54
C GLU A 42 -31.27 -45.77 -11.48
N VAL A 43 -32.28 -45.83 -12.36
CA VAL A 43 -33.44 -44.92 -12.34
C VAL A 43 -34.34 -45.18 -11.12
N GLU A 44 -34.62 -46.43 -10.76
CA GLU A 44 -35.38 -46.76 -9.53
C GLU A 44 -34.60 -46.37 -8.25
N ALA A 45 -33.26 -46.44 -8.26
CA ALA A 45 -32.42 -45.98 -7.15
C ALA A 45 -32.41 -44.43 -7.02
N ALA A 46 -32.38 -43.71 -8.14
CA ALA A 46 -32.49 -42.24 -8.15
C ALA A 46 -33.86 -41.78 -7.59
N TYR A 47 -34.94 -42.50 -7.91
CA TYR A 47 -36.28 -42.24 -7.36
C TYR A 47 -36.40 -42.50 -5.84
N ALA A 48 -35.52 -43.32 -5.26
CA ALA A 48 -35.64 -43.77 -3.87
C ALA A 48 -35.12 -42.75 -2.82
N GLN A 49 -34.34 -41.74 -3.22
CA GLN A 49 -33.75 -40.77 -2.28
C GLN A 49 -34.60 -39.51 -2.01
N PHE A 50 -35.63 -39.24 -2.81
CA PHE A 50 -36.43 -38.00 -2.70
C PHE A 50 -37.69 -38.15 -1.82
N ARG A 51 -37.60 -38.80 -0.66
CA ARG A 51 -38.77 -38.94 0.25
C ARG A 51 -38.48 -38.96 1.75
N GLU A 52 -37.79 -37.94 2.24
CA GLU A 52 -37.94 -37.52 3.65
C GLU A 52 -39.29 -36.79 3.85
N PRO A 53 -40.02 -37.05 4.95
CA PRO A 53 -41.29 -36.37 5.23
C PRO A 53 -41.11 -35.07 6.03
N TRP A 54 -42.07 -34.13 5.96
CA TRP A 54 -42.89 -33.67 7.10
C TRP A 54 -43.78 -32.44 6.76
N THR A 55 -45.06 -32.50 7.19
CA THR A 55 -46.01 -31.38 7.41
C THR A 55 -46.34 -30.35 6.31
N ASN A 56 -47.52 -30.55 5.72
CA ASN A 56 -48.63 -29.59 5.68
C ASN A 56 -48.35 -28.10 5.36
N ASN A 57 -48.38 -27.74 4.08
CA ASN A 57 -49.33 -26.72 3.60
C ASN A 57 -49.61 -26.94 2.11
N PRO A 58 -50.82 -26.72 1.58
CA PRO A 58 -51.07 -26.82 0.15
C PRO A 58 -50.71 -25.50 -0.57
N GLU A 59 -50.63 -25.58 -1.91
CA GLU A 59 -50.60 -24.47 -2.86
C GLU A 59 -49.25 -23.67 -2.92
N ARG A 60 -48.64 -23.29 -4.07
CA ARG A 60 -49.11 -23.21 -5.48
C ARG A 60 -48.10 -22.47 -6.41
N VAL A 61 -48.03 -22.47 -7.77
CA VAL A 61 -48.46 -23.32 -8.93
C VAL A 61 -47.41 -24.38 -8.96
N ILE A 62 -47.86 -25.61 -9.13
CA ILE A 62 -47.11 -26.84 -9.22
C ILE A 62 -48.17 -27.90 -9.57
N TYR A 63 -47.78 -29.00 -10.21
CA TYR A 63 -48.59 -30.23 -10.26
C TYR A 63 -48.13 -31.17 -9.16
N GLY A 64 -48.90 -31.23 -8.06
CA GLY A 64 -48.53 -32.04 -6.89
C GLY A 64 -47.50 -31.36 -5.96
N THR A 65 -46.21 -31.61 -6.19
CA THR A 65 -45.06 -31.15 -5.36
C THR A 65 -44.01 -30.44 -6.22
N ASP A 66 -43.41 -29.36 -5.70
CA ASP A 66 -42.47 -28.52 -6.49
C ASP A 66 -41.21 -29.32 -6.82
N ASP A 67 -41.16 -29.89 -8.02
CA ASP A 67 -40.07 -30.77 -8.45
C ASP A 67 -38.92 -30.00 -9.10
N ARG A 68 -39.07 -28.68 -9.23
CA ARG A 68 -38.06 -27.78 -9.81
C ARG A 68 -36.86 -27.61 -8.89
N LYS A 69 -35.68 -27.68 -9.48
CA LYS A 69 -34.38 -27.51 -8.81
C LYS A 69 -33.53 -26.48 -9.52
N ASP A 70 -32.71 -25.75 -8.78
CA ASP A 70 -31.55 -25.05 -9.34
C ASP A 70 -30.55 -26.07 -9.90
N LEU A 71 -29.81 -25.69 -10.94
CA LEU A 71 -28.91 -26.60 -11.64
C LEU A 71 -27.84 -27.25 -10.74
N TYR A 72 -27.41 -26.57 -9.67
CA TYR A 72 -26.45 -27.11 -8.68
C TYR A 72 -27.02 -28.22 -7.78
N GLU A 73 -28.35 -28.35 -7.69
CA GLU A 73 -29.03 -29.38 -6.90
C GLU A 73 -29.24 -30.69 -7.70
N VAL A 74 -28.99 -30.66 -9.02
CA VAL A 74 -29.21 -31.78 -9.93
C VAL A 74 -27.95 -32.65 -10.00
N THR A 75 -28.00 -33.82 -9.35
CA THR A 75 -26.86 -34.75 -9.30
C THR A 75 -26.72 -35.68 -10.50
N SER A 76 -27.75 -35.77 -11.37
CA SER A 76 -27.77 -36.67 -12.53
C SER A 76 -26.90 -36.15 -13.68
N PRO A 77 -25.79 -36.82 -14.05
CA PRO A 77 -24.90 -36.35 -15.13
C PRO A 77 -25.60 -36.32 -16.49
N PHE A 78 -26.62 -37.16 -16.67
CA PHE A 78 -27.46 -37.20 -17.85
C PHE A 78 -28.28 -35.90 -17.99
N ILE A 79 -28.98 -35.50 -16.93
CA ILE A 79 -29.81 -34.28 -16.95
C ILE A 79 -28.93 -33.02 -17.02
N LEU A 80 -27.79 -33.01 -16.31
CA LEU A 80 -26.78 -31.95 -16.45
C LEU A 80 -26.26 -31.84 -17.89
N GLY A 81 -26.08 -32.96 -18.59
CA GLY A 81 -25.70 -32.99 -20.01
C GLY A 81 -26.76 -32.40 -20.93
N LEU A 82 -28.05 -32.66 -20.68
CA LEU A 82 -29.16 -32.03 -21.41
C LEU A 82 -29.24 -30.53 -21.14
N ALA A 83 -29.03 -30.10 -19.89
CA ALA A 83 -29.10 -28.70 -19.48
C ALA A 83 -28.05 -27.79 -20.16
N GLN A 84 -26.91 -28.35 -20.59
CA GLN A 84 -25.90 -27.59 -21.37
C GLN A 84 -26.44 -27.03 -22.69
N ALA A 85 -27.51 -27.63 -23.23
CA ALA A 85 -28.16 -27.17 -24.46
C ALA A 85 -29.19 -26.06 -24.24
N THR A 86 -29.57 -25.75 -23.00
CA THR A 86 -30.57 -24.72 -22.67
C THR A 86 -29.95 -23.31 -22.62
N ALA A 87 -30.68 -22.33 -23.14
CA ALA A 87 -30.34 -20.91 -23.10
C ALA A 87 -31.54 -20.06 -22.66
N VAL A 88 -31.27 -18.89 -22.11
CA VAL A 88 -32.26 -17.82 -21.95
C VAL A 88 -32.26 -16.94 -23.21
N LEU A 89 -33.45 -16.58 -23.69
CA LEU A 89 -33.67 -15.67 -24.81
C LEU A 89 -33.78 -14.24 -24.28
N LEU A 90 -32.88 -13.39 -24.76
CA LEU A 90 -32.70 -12.00 -24.38
C LEU A 90 -33.13 -11.06 -25.51
N GLU A 91 -33.76 -9.94 -25.16
CA GLU A 91 -34.17 -8.89 -26.10
C GLU A 91 -33.17 -7.70 -26.12
N PRO A 92 -33.25 -6.79 -27.11
CA PRO A 92 -32.46 -5.55 -27.18
C PRO A 92 -32.69 -4.60 -26.00
N GLY A 93 -32.03 -4.88 -24.88
CA GLY A 93 -32.17 -4.17 -23.60
C GLY A 93 -31.80 -5.02 -22.39
N ASP A 94 -31.86 -6.35 -22.52
CA ASP A 94 -31.47 -7.32 -21.48
C ASP A 94 -29.95 -7.47 -21.31
N TYR A 95 -29.14 -6.94 -22.23
CA TYR A 95 -27.69 -7.07 -22.22
C TYR A 95 -26.98 -5.79 -22.66
N THR A 96 -25.74 -5.65 -22.22
CA THR A 96 -24.82 -4.56 -22.55
C THR A 96 -23.49 -5.15 -23.01
N ASN A 97 -22.99 -4.78 -24.20
CA ASN A 97 -21.66 -5.19 -24.67
C ASN A 97 -20.59 -4.34 -23.96
N ASN A 98 -19.65 -4.98 -23.25
CA ASN A 98 -18.62 -4.30 -22.45
C ASN A 98 -17.39 -3.90 -23.28
N GLY A 99 -17.31 -4.28 -24.57
CA GLY A 99 -16.20 -3.96 -25.48
C GLY A 99 -14.91 -4.75 -25.26
N ASN A 100 -14.85 -5.58 -24.22
CA ASN A 100 -13.68 -6.36 -23.79
C ASN A 100 -13.84 -7.89 -24.03
N GLY A 101 -14.77 -8.30 -24.90
CA GLY A 101 -15.11 -9.72 -25.10
C GLY A 101 -16.12 -10.29 -24.10
N THR A 102 -16.76 -9.45 -23.27
CA THR A 102 -17.84 -9.85 -22.37
C THR A 102 -19.11 -9.01 -22.54
N TYR A 103 -20.23 -9.54 -22.07
CA TYR A 103 -21.53 -8.89 -22.04
C TYR A 103 -22.08 -8.89 -20.61
N THR A 104 -22.59 -7.75 -20.14
CA THR A 104 -23.28 -7.66 -18.84
C THR A 104 -24.78 -7.87 -19.06
N LEU A 105 -25.39 -8.77 -18.30
CA LEU A 105 -26.85 -8.96 -18.25
C LEU A 105 -27.48 -7.90 -17.35
N ASN A 106 -28.49 -7.20 -17.85
CA ASN A 106 -29.19 -6.11 -17.18
C ASN A 106 -30.27 -6.64 -16.21
N ALA A 107 -29.89 -7.60 -15.37
CA ALA A 107 -30.79 -8.40 -14.56
C ALA A 107 -31.38 -7.66 -13.34
N THR A 108 -32.61 -8.02 -12.97
CA THR A 108 -33.31 -7.51 -11.77
C THR A 108 -33.54 -8.63 -10.76
N ARG A 109 -33.85 -8.30 -9.49
CA ARG A 109 -34.19 -9.30 -8.46
C ARG A 109 -35.67 -9.66 -8.56
N TRP A 110 -36.02 -10.95 -8.62
CA TRP A 110 -37.41 -11.39 -8.62
C TRP A 110 -38.05 -11.21 -7.23
N LEU A 111 -38.59 -10.01 -7.01
CA LEU A 111 -39.23 -9.58 -5.76
C LEU A 111 -40.68 -9.11 -5.97
N THR A 112 -41.08 -8.88 -7.22
CA THR A 112 -42.45 -8.53 -7.63
C THR A 112 -42.82 -9.29 -8.91
N GLN A 113 -44.07 -9.71 -9.02
CA GLN A 113 -44.67 -10.26 -10.25
C GLN A 113 -45.89 -9.40 -10.61
N GLY A 114 -45.96 -8.87 -11.82
CA GLY A 114 -47.03 -7.94 -12.24
C GLY A 114 -47.18 -6.70 -11.35
N GLY A 115 -46.09 -6.26 -10.70
CA GLY A 115 -46.10 -5.16 -9.72
C GLY A 115 -46.56 -5.53 -8.30
N THR A 116 -47.02 -6.76 -8.07
CA THR A 116 -47.38 -7.25 -6.72
C THR A 116 -46.19 -7.94 -6.05
N PRO A 117 -45.88 -7.72 -4.76
CA PRO A 117 -44.76 -8.38 -4.08
C PRO A 117 -44.86 -9.90 -4.08
N VAL A 118 -43.75 -10.58 -4.38
CA VAL A 118 -43.65 -12.05 -4.28
C VAL A 118 -43.60 -12.45 -2.80
N CYS A 119 -44.44 -13.40 -2.40
CA CYS A 119 -44.59 -13.86 -1.01
C CYS A 119 -43.25 -14.39 -0.47
N THR A 120 -42.90 -14.08 0.78
CA THR A 120 -41.57 -14.41 1.37
C THR A 120 -41.28 -15.90 1.51
N THR A 121 -42.26 -16.77 1.27
CA THR A 121 -42.14 -18.24 1.26
C THR A 121 -42.04 -18.85 -0.14
N GLU A 122 -42.07 -18.04 -1.20
CA GLU A 122 -42.01 -18.54 -2.58
C GLU A 122 -40.60 -19.07 -2.91
N PRO A 123 -40.48 -20.29 -3.49
CA PRO A 123 -39.21 -20.82 -3.99
C PRO A 123 -38.50 -19.84 -4.95
N PHE A 124 -37.17 -19.83 -4.92
CA PHE A 124 -36.30 -18.99 -5.78
C PHE A 124 -36.48 -17.46 -5.67
N ARG A 125 -37.40 -16.96 -4.83
CA ARG A 125 -37.63 -15.52 -4.63
C ARG A 125 -36.33 -14.78 -4.29
N GLY A 126 -36.06 -13.70 -5.02
CA GLY A 126 -34.87 -12.87 -4.82
C GLY A 126 -33.63 -13.35 -5.57
N GLN A 127 -33.70 -14.44 -6.35
CA GLN A 127 -32.72 -14.66 -7.42
C GLN A 127 -32.86 -13.58 -8.51
N TYR A 128 -31.86 -13.49 -9.38
CA TYR A 128 -31.90 -12.60 -10.54
C TYR A 128 -32.86 -13.12 -11.62
N GLN A 129 -33.41 -12.22 -12.44
CA GLN A 129 -34.23 -12.51 -13.62
C GLN A 129 -33.81 -11.58 -14.77
N VAL A 130 -33.73 -12.09 -16.00
CA VAL A 130 -33.37 -11.33 -17.23
C VAL A 130 -33.76 -12.10 -18.50
N GLY A 131 -34.27 -11.41 -19.53
CA GLY A 131 -34.78 -12.05 -20.75
C GLY A 131 -36.31 -12.04 -20.89
N ASN A 132 -36.81 -12.75 -21.91
CA ASN A 132 -38.24 -12.92 -22.20
C ASN A 132 -38.69 -14.39 -22.24
N CYS A 133 -37.85 -15.29 -22.75
CA CYS A 133 -38.19 -16.70 -22.99
C CYS A 133 -37.02 -17.65 -22.73
N SER A 134 -37.28 -18.95 -22.87
CA SER A 134 -36.28 -20.02 -22.91
C SER A 134 -36.02 -20.47 -24.36
N ALA A 135 -34.90 -21.17 -24.59
CA ALA A 135 -34.54 -21.74 -25.88
C ALA A 135 -33.56 -22.92 -25.71
N PHE A 136 -33.35 -23.72 -26.76
CA PHE A 136 -32.40 -24.83 -26.72
C PHE A 136 -31.71 -25.16 -28.06
N LEU A 137 -30.50 -25.71 -27.99
CA LEU A 137 -29.65 -26.02 -29.14
C LEU A 137 -30.08 -27.31 -29.87
N VAL A 138 -30.43 -27.20 -31.16
CA VAL A 138 -30.91 -28.32 -32.00
C VAL A 138 -30.03 -28.61 -33.24
N GLY A 139 -29.05 -27.76 -33.53
CA GLY A 139 -27.97 -28.00 -34.48
C GLY A 139 -26.75 -27.18 -34.12
N GLN A 140 -25.62 -27.32 -34.84
CA GLN A 140 -24.37 -26.62 -34.50
C GLN A 140 -24.54 -25.10 -34.41
N ASP A 141 -25.37 -24.49 -35.26
CA ASP A 141 -25.72 -23.05 -35.25
C ASP A 141 -27.24 -22.81 -35.24
N LEU A 142 -28.02 -23.80 -34.79
CA LEU A 142 -29.49 -23.77 -34.81
C LEU A 142 -30.09 -23.93 -33.41
N ILE A 143 -31.00 -23.02 -33.07
CA ILE A 143 -31.69 -22.95 -31.78
C ILE A 143 -33.21 -23.06 -32.00
N ALA A 144 -33.88 -23.82 -31.15
CA ALA A 144 -35.34 -23.93 -31.09
C ALA A 144 -35.91 -23.16 -29.88
N THR A 145 -37.10 -22.58 -30.06
CA THR A 145 -37.86 -21.85 -29.01
C THR A 145 -39.34 -21.77 -29.43
N ALA A 146 -40.21 -21.16 -28.63
CA ALA A 146 -41.61 -21.00 -28.98
C ALA A 146 -41.81 -19.95 -30.10
N GLY A 147 -42.82 -20.14 -30.92
CA GLY A 147 -43.13 -19.27 -32.05
C GLY A 147 -43.47 -17.85 -31.63
N HIS A 148 -44.14 -17.66 -30.50
CA HIS A 148 -44.42 -16.32 -29.95
C HIS A 148 -43.17 -15.57 -29.48
N CYS A 149 -42.13 -16.27 -29.01
CA CYS A 149 -40.90 -15.67 -28.48
C CYS A 149 -40.03 -14.98 -29.54
N VAL A 150 -40.07 -15.44 -30.81
CA VAL A 150 -39.37 -14.78 -31.92
C VAL A 150 -40.39 -14.34 -32.97
N THR A 151 -40.96 -13.15 -32.77
CA THR A 151 -42.17 -12.70 -33.49
C THR A 151 -41.97 -12.45 -34.99
N SER A 152 -40.78 -12.00 -35.42
CA SER A 152 -40.51 -11.56 -36.80
C SER A 152 -39.02 -11.64 -37.15
N ALA A 153 -38.70 -11.71 -38.44
CA ALA A 153 -37.31 -11.70 -38.92
C ALA A 153 -36.56 -10.43 -38.48
N SER A 154 -37.26 -9.28 -38.44
CA SER A 154 -36.76 -8.01 -37.92
C SER A 154 -36.54 -7.98 -36.41
N ALA A 155 -37.26 -8.79 -35.63
CA ALA A 155 -36.97 -8.94 -34.19
C ALA A 155 -35.72 -9.81 -33.98
N CYS A 156 -35.62 -10.94 -34.71
CA CYS A 156 -34.43 -11.79 -34.75
C CYS A 156 -33.16 -10.97 -35.03
N THR A 157 -33.06 -10.38 -36.23
CA THR A 157 -31.89 -9.58 -36.63
C THR A 157 -31.78 -8.22 -35.93
N GLY A 158 -32.80 -7.82 -35.17
CA GLY A 158 -32.82 -6.60 -34.36
C GLY A 158 -32.04 -6.69 -33.06
N GLY A 159 -31.47 -7.86 -32.74
CA GLY A 159 -30.65 -8.08 -31.54
C GLY A 159 -31.27 -9.03 -30.50
N ILE A 160 -32.16 -9.95 -30.90
CA ILE A 160 -32.48 -11.10 -30.05
C ILE A 160 -31.20 -11.94 -29.88
N ALA A 161 -30.88 -12.27 -28.64
CA ALA A 161 -29.71 -13.05 -28.27
C ALA A 161 -30.09 -14.27 -27.42
N PHE A 162 -29.22 -15.28 -27.42
CA PHE A 162 -29.35 -16.51 -26.65
C PHE A 162 -28.13 -16.65 -25.75
N ALA A 163 -28.33 -16.55 -24.44
CA ALA A 163 -27.26 -16.68 -23.45
C ALA A 163 -27.34 -18.05 -22.76
N PHE A 164 -26.26 -18.82 -22.87
CA PHE A 164 -26.15 -20.15 -22.27
C PHE A 164 -25.41 -20.10 -20.92
N GLY A 165 -25.79 -20.98 -19.99
CA GLY A 165 -25.10 -21.13 -18.70
C GLY A 165 -25.51 -20.12 -17.62
N PHE A 166 -26.54 -19.29 -17.86
CA PHE A 166 -27.16 -18.43 -16.84
C PHE A 166 -27.84 -19.31 -15.76
N SER A 167 -27.07 -19.68 -14.74
CA SER A 167 -27.39 -20.71 -13.76
C SER A 167 -26.85 -20.31 -12.38
N THR A 168 -27.53 -20.73 -11.31
CA THR A 168 -27.09 -20.47 -9.93
C THR A 168 -25.93 -21.42 -9.58
N PRO A 169 -24.77 -20.93 -9.13
CA PRO A 169 -23.59 -21.79 -8.93
C PRO A 169 -23.59 -22.55 -7.59
N GLY A 170 -24.45 -22.20 -6.63
CA GLY A 170 -24.55 -22.88 -5.35
C GLY A 170 -25.56 -22.25 -4.38
N PRO A 171 -25.77 -22.85 -3.19
CA PRO A 171 -26.73 -22.37 -2.21
C PRO A 171 -26.47 -20.92 -1.79
N GLY A 172 -27.47 -20.05 -1.99
CA GLY A 172 -27.39 -18.63 -1.63
C GLY A 172 -26.39 -17.80 -2.45
N GLN A 173 -25.80 -18.36 -3.50
CA GLN A 173 -24.92 -17.64 -4.43
C GLN A 173 -25.74 -16.98 -5.55
N ASP A 174 -25.18 -15.96 -6.18
CA ASP A 174 -25.76 -15.33 -7.37
C ASP A 174 -25.18 -15.93 -8.67
N PRO A 175 -25.97 -16.00 -9.77
CA PRO A 175 -25.44 -16.26 -11.11
C PRO A 175 -24.45 -15.17 -11.54
N SER A 176 -23.47 -15.52 -12.38
CA SER A 176 -22.67 -14.48 -13.05
C SER A 176 -23.56 -13.65 -13.97
N LEU A 177 -23.57 -12.33 -13.76
CA LEU A 177 -24.19 -11.37 -14.67
C LEU A 177 -23.23 -10.92 -15.77
N VAL A 178 -21.95 -11.28 -15.72
CA VAL A 178 -20.98 -11.05 -16.80
C VAL A 178 -20.77 -12.36 -17.57
N ILE A 179 -21.19 -12.36 -18.82
CA ILE A 179 -21.19 -13.51 -19.72
C ILE A 179 -20.07 -13.32 -20.76
N PRO A 180 -19.13 -14.27 -20.90
CA PRO A 180 -18.16 -14.26 -21.99
C PRO A 180 -18.86 -14.27 -23.36
N ALA A 181 -18.28 -13.62 -24.37
CA ALA A 181 -18.84 -13.60 -25.72
C ALA A 181 -19.21 -15.02 -26.21
N ASP A 182 -18.36 -16.02 -25.97
CA ASP A 182 -18.57 -17.43 -26.36
C ASP A 182 -19.76 -18.14 -25.71
N ASN A 183 -20.46 -17.49 -24.77
CA ASN A 183 -21.71 -17.97 -24.18
C ASN A 183 -22.95 -17.19 -24.65
N ILE A 184 -22.82 -16.16 -25.50
CA ILE A 184 -23.93 -15.37 -26.04
C ILE A 184 -23.91 -15.30 -27.59
N TYR A 185 -25.05 -15.62 -28.19
CA TYR A 185 -25.21 -15.85 -29.63
C TYR A 185 -26.40 -15.06 -30.19
N PHE A 186 -26.25 -14.43 -31.35
CA PHE A 186 -27.23 -13.48 -31.88
C PHE A 186 -28.05 -14.07 -33.02
N CYS A 187 -29.37 -13.85 -33.01
CA CYS A 187 -30.29 -14.37 -34.02
C CYS A 187 -30.04 -13.71 -35.40
N THR A 188 -29.61 -14.49 -36.40
CA THR A 188 -29.35 -13.99 -37.76
C THR A 188 -30.44 -14.34 -38.77
N GLN A 189 -31.17 -15.44 -38.55
CA GLN A 189 -32.20 -15.89 -39.48
C GLN A 189 -33.28 -16.71 -38.75
N ILE A 190 -34.56 -16.44 -39.03
CA ILE A 190 -35.62 -17.42 -38.77
C ILE A 190 -35.56 -18.47 -39.90
N VAL A 191 -35.19 -19.70 -39.56
CA VAL A 191 -35.16 -20.83 -40.50
C VAL A 191 -36.57 -21.38 -40.70
N HIS A 192 -37.34 -21.48 -39.61
CA HIS A 192 -38.77 -21.81 -39.64
C HIS A 192 -39.49 -21.17 -38.45
N ARG A 193 -40.78 -20.85 -38.63
CA ARG A 193 -41.67 -20.38 -37.56
C ARG A 193 -43.12 -20.75 -37.88
N ALA A 194 -43.81 -21.31 -36.90
CA ALA A 194 -45.26 -21.42 -36.87
C ALA A 194 -45.79 -20.75 -35.60
N TYR A 195 -46.86 -19.96 -35.73
CA TYR A 195 -47.55 -19.34 -34.59
C TYR A 195 -49.03 -19.15 -34.93
N GLY A 196 -49.87 -20.06 -34.44
CA GLY A 196 -51.32 -20.04 -34.61
C GLY A 196 -51.92 -21.42 -34.84
N GLY A 197 -53.19 -21.58 -34.42
CA GLY A 197 -53.87 -22.87 -34.47
C GLY A 197 -53.22 -23.88 -33.52
N GLU A 198 -52.72 -24.99 -34.05
CA GLU A 198 -52.07 -26.04 -33.26
C GLU A 198 -50.55 -25.87 -33.08
N LEU A 199 -49.91 -24.88 -33.69
CA LEU A 199 -48.45 -24.79 -33.74
C LEU A 199 -47.92 -23.46 -33.18
N ASP A 200 -46.90 -23.53 -32.34
CA ASP A 200 -46.24 -22.38 -31.71
C ASP A 200 -44.73 -22.62 -31.51
N HIS A 201 -43.97 -22.71 -32.60
CA HIS A 201 -42.53 -23.02 -32.56
C HIS A 201 -41.73 -22.14 -33.51
N ALA A 202 -40.45 -21.93 -33.19
CA ALA A 202 -39.47 -21.30 -34.05
C ALA A 202 -38.16 -22.10 -34.05
N VAL A 203 -37.54 -22.23 -35.22
CA VAL A 203 -36.15 -22.68 -35.40
C VAL A 203 -35.40 -21.52 -36.02
N VAL A 204 -34.33 -21.07 -35.36
CA VAL A 204 -33.53 -19.91 -35.77
C VAL A 204 -32.07 -20.30 -35.94
N ARG A 205 -31.36 -19.58 -36.81
CA ARG A 205 -29.90 -19.63 -36.95
C ARG A 205 -29.28 -18.48 -36.17
N VAL A 206 -28.15 -18.76 -35.52
CA VAL A 206 -27.33 -17.75 -34.84
C VAL A 206 -26.18 -17.23 -35.71
N ASP A 207 -25.36 -16.34 -35.18
CA ASP A 207 -24.26 -15.66 -35.89
C ASP A 207 -23.02 -16.53 -36.13
N ARG A 208 -22.85 -17.59 -35.33
CA ARG A 208 -21.74 -18.53 -35.40
C ARG A 208 -22.09 -19.86 -34.72
N PRO A 209 -21.40 -20.98 -35.02
CA PRO A 209 -21.62 -22.25 -34.34
C PRO A 209 -21.42 -22.14 -32.82
N VAL A 210 -22.27 -22.81 -32.04
CA VAL A 210 -22.23 -22.82 -30.58
C VAL A 210 -21.14 -23.78 -30.10
N VAL A 211 -20.13 -23.23 -29.44
CA VAL A 211 -18.95 -23.98 -28.98
C VAL A 211 -19.17 -24.54 -27.56
N GLY A 212 -18.52 -25.67 -27.27
CA GLY A 212 -18.51 -26.28 -25.94
C GLY A 212 -19.82 -26.97 -25.53
N ARG A 213 -20.80 -27.11 -26.44
CA ARG A 213 -22.14 -27.63 -26.17
C ARG A 213 -22.57 -28.68 -27.19
N THR A 214 -23.51 -29.52 -26.80
CA THR A 214 -24.04 -30.62 -27.62
C THR A 214 -25.49 -30.29 -28.02
N PRO A 215 -25.82 -30.21 -29.32
CA PRO A 215 -27.21 -30.11 -29.75
C PRO A 215 -28.02 -31.34 -29.34
N VAL A 216 -29.25 -31.14 -28.86
CA VAL A 216 -30.08 -32.23 -28.34
C VAL A 216 -30.94 -32.90 -29.43
N PRO A 217 -31.12 -34.23 -29.39
CA PRO A 217 -31.92 -34.94 -30.37
C PRO A 217 -33.40 -34.64 -30.21
N ILE A 218 -34.12 -34.56 -31.33
CA ILE A 218 -35.57 -34.28 -31.37
C ILE A 218 -36.34 -35.50 -31.88
N ARG A 219 -37.60 -35.68 -31.46
CA ARG A 219 -38.47 -36.72 -32.03
C ARG A 219 -38.83 -36.37 -33.48
N ARG A 220 -38.45 -37.23 -34.41
CA ARG A 220 -38.74 -37.08 -35.85
C ARG A 220 -39.95 -37.89 -36.31
N THR A 221 -40.26 -38.99 -35.64
CA THR A 221 -41.30 -39.96 -36.05
C THR A 221 -41.98 -40.62 -34.84
N GLY A 222 -43.11 -41.29 -35.11
CA GLY A 222 -43.95 -41.92 -34.10
C GLY A 222 -44.76 -40.90 -33.29
N GLU A 223 -45.16 -41.28 -32.08
CA GLU A 223 -45.86 -40.41 -31.13
C GLU A 223 -45.29 -40.62 -29.73
N VAL A 224 -45.51 -39.65 -28.84
CA VAL A 224 -45.19 -39.80 -27.41
C VAL A 224 -46.28 -40.65 -26.73
N GLY A 225 -45.91 -41.48 -25.76
CA GLY A 225 -46.86 -42.32 -25.02
C GLY A 225 -47.58 -41.58 -23.90
N LEU A 226 -48.76 -42.06 -23.51
CA LEU A 226 -49.42 -41.65 -22.26
C LEU A 226 -48.59 -42.15 -21.06
N ASN A 227 -48.41 -41.30 -20.05
CA ASN A 227 -47.58 -41.55 -18.87
C ASN A 227 -46.08 -41.78 -19.18
N GLU A 228 -45.56 -41.38 -20.35
CA GLU A 228 -44.11 -41.26 -20.54
C GLU A 228 -43.56 -40.19 -19.58
N PRO A 229 -42.46 -40.47 -18.84
CA PRO A 229 -41.86 -39.52 -17.93
C PRO A 229 -41.06 -38.46 -18.68
N LEU A 230 -41.10 -37.23 -18.18
CA LEU A 230 -40.52 -36.06 -18.82
C LEU A 230 -39.50 -35.38 -17.89
N VAL A 231 -38.64 -34.57 -18.49
CA VAL A 231 -37.85 -33.56 -17.79
C VAL A 231 -37.91 -32.27 -18.61
N MET A 232 -38.26 -31.16 -17.99
CA MET A 232 -38.28 -29.83 -18.59
C MET A 232 -37.09 -29.03 -18.06
N ILE A 233 -36.34 -28.39 -18.96
CA ILE A 233 -35.18 -27.57 -18.59
C ILE A 233 -35.31 -26.18 -19.23
N GLY A 234 -35.36 -25.14 -18.39
CA GLY A 234 -35.81 -23.81 -18.80
C GLY A 234 -35.55 -22.71 -17.79
N HIS A 235 -36.12 -21.54 -18.05
CA HIS A 235 -35.97 -20.30 -17.29
C HIS A 235 -37.34 -19.76 -16.84
N PRO A 236 -37.98 -20.34 -15.80
CA PRO A 236 -39.28 -19.89 -15.30
C PRO A 236 -39.16 -18.49 -14.72
N VAL A 237 -40.08 -17.59 -15.08
CA VAL A 237 -40.00 -16.12 -14.89
C VAL A 237 -38.60 -15.55 -15.17
N VAL A 238 -37.95 -16.12 -16.19
CA VAL A 238 -36.60 -15.81 -16.68
C VAL A 238 -35.50 -15.79 -15.60
N LEU A 239 -35.67 -16.63 -14.57
CA LEU A 239 -34.66 -16.96 -13.56
C LEU A 239 -33.48 -17.79 -14.15
N PRO A 240 -32.38 -17.97 -13.40
CA PRO A 240 -31.37 -18.99 -13.66
C PRO A 240 -31.95 -20.38 -13.96
N THR A 241 -31.28 -21.15 -14.82
CA THR A 241 -31.79 -22.44 -15.35
C THR A 241 -32.33 -23.35 -14.25
N LYS A 242 -33.60 -23.74 -14.38
CA LYS A 242 -34.27 -24.73 -13.55
C LYS A 242 -34.47 -26.04 -14.30
N VAL A 243 -34.53 -27.11 -13.54
CA VAL A 243 -34.86 -28.47 -13.99
C VAL A 243 -36.09 -28.94 -13.22
N ASP A 244 -37.18 -29.23 -13.93
CA ASP A 244 -38.31 -30.04 -13.45
C ASP A 244 -38.15 -31.45 -14.02
N ALA A 245 -38.19 -32.47 -13.15
CA ALA A 245 -38.12 -33.89 -13.54
C ALA A 245 -39.29 -34.73 -12.99
N GLY A 246 -40.39 -34.11 -12.57
CA GLY A 246 -41.59 -34.78 -12.05
C GLY A 246 -42.70 -34.99 -13.09
N GLY A 247 -42.74 -34.15 -14.14
CA GLY A 247 -43.81 -34.19 -15.14
C GLY A 247 -43.93 -35.49 -15.95
N VAL A 248 -45.16 -35.85 -16.32
CA VAL A 248 -45.47 -36.95 -17.25
C VAL A 248 -46.45 -36.50 -18.34
N VAL A 249 -46.53 -37.27 -19.44
CA VAL A 249 -47.54 -37.02 -20.49
C VAL A 249 -48.94 -37.39 -19.99
N GLN A 250 -49.81 -36.39 -19.87
CA GLN A 250 -51.19 -36.52 -19.39
C GLN A 250 -52.19 -36.80 -20.53
N ASN A 251 -51.90 -36.30 -21.74
CA ASN A 251 -52.64 -36.68 -22.95
C ASN A 251 -51.75 -36.51 -24.19
N PRO A 252 -51.30 -37.60 -24.85
CA PRO A 252 -50.39 -37.55 -25.99
C PRO A 252 -51.03 -36.97 -27.27
N ARG A 253 -52.37 -36.85 -27.31
CA ARG A 253 -53.16 -36.25 -28.39
C ARG A 253 -52.74 -36.74 -29.79
N PRO A 254 -52.99 -38.03 -30.13
CA PRO A 254 -52.60 -38.63 -31.41
C PRO A 254 -52.99 -37.82 -32.64
N GLY A 255 -52.08 -37.71 -33.61
CA GLY A 255 -52.22 -36.92 -34.83
C GLY A 255 -52.23 -35.39 -34.67
N GLY A 256 -52.37 -34.86 -33.45
CA GLY A 256 -52.36 -33.42 -33.15
C GLY A 256 -50.95 -32.84 -32.99
N GLY A 257 -50.79 -31.53 -33.26
CA GLY A 257 -49.48 -30.85 -33.29
C GLY A 257 -48.78 -30.65 -31.93
N TRP A 258 -49.50 -30.88 -30.83
CA TRP A 258 -49.06 -30.66 -29.45
C TRP A 258 -49.65 -31.73 -28.52
N PHE A 259 -49.15 -31.85 -27.29
CA PHE A 259 -49.66 -32.73 -26.23
C PHE A 259 -49.75 -32.02 -24.88
N TYR A 260 -50.51 -32.61 -23.92
CA TYR A 260 -50.62 -32.11 -22.55
C TYR A 260 -49.70 -32.86 -21.58
N ALA A 261 -49.09 -32.14 -20.64
CA ALA A 261 -48.30 -32.69 -19.54
C ALA A 261 -48.51 -31.93 -18.21
N ASN A 262 -48.04 -32.50 -17.10
CA ASN A 262 -48.04 -31.89 -15.77
C ASN A 262 -46.65 -31.39 -15.36
N VAL A 263 -45.97 -30.65 -16.24
CA VAL A 263 -44.65 -30.06 -15.95
C VAL A 263 -44.78 -28.77 -15.12
N ASP A 264 -43.83 -28.51 -14.23
CA ASP A 264 -43.87 -27.37 -13.30
C ASP A 264 -43.34 -26.10 -13.99
N ALA A 265 -44.24 -25.35 -14.63
CA ALA A 265 -43.90 -24.19 -15.46
C ALA A 265 -44.53 -22.87 -14.99
N TYR A 266 -43.80 -21.77 -15.24
CA TYR A 266 -44.31 -20.39 -15.28
C TYR A 266 -43.95 -19.76 -16.64
N GLY A 267 -44.61 -18.67 -17.02
CA GLY A 267 -44.18 -17.80 -18.12
C GLY A 267 -42.69 -17.45 -18.04
N GLY A 268 -42.00 -17.44 -19.19
CA GLY A 268 -40.53 -17.48 -19.27
C GLY A 268 -40.00 -18.88 -19.62
N ASN A 269 -40.66 -19.96 -19.17
CA ASN A 269 -40.42 -21.30 -19.70
C ASN A 269 -40.92 -21.49 -21.14
N SER A 270 -41.66 -20.54 -21.72
CA SER A 270 -41.96 -20.51 -23.15
C SER A 270 -40.69 -20.74 -23.96
N GLY A 271 -40.64 -21.79 -24.78
CA GLY A 271 -39.46 -22.17 -25.54
C GLY A 271 -38.53 -23.19 -24.88
N SER A 272 -38.83 -23.65 -23.67
CA SER A 272 -38.04 -24.69 -22.98
C SER A 272 -38.14 -26.05 -23.68
N ALA A 273 -37.05 -26.81 -23.63
CA ALA A 273 -37.05 -28.21 -24.06
C ALA A 273 -37.79 -29.08 -23.04
N VAL A 274 -38.71 -29.90 -23.52
CA VAL A 274 -39.35 -30.97 -22.75
C VAL A 274 -38.87 -32.30 -23.31
N PHE A 275 -37.99 -32.96 -22.57
CA PHE A 275 -37.34 -34.23 -22.95
C PHE A 275 -38.11 -35.42 -22.40
N ASN A 276 -38.07 -36.55 -23.09
CA ASN A 276 -38.41 -37.84 -22.52
C ASN A 276 -37.27 -38.31 -21.59
N LEU A 277 -37.56 -38.49 -20.30
CA LEU A 277 -36.56 -38.77 -19.27
C LEU A 277 -35.81 -40.10 -19.47
N ASN A 278 -36.41 -41.06 -20.18
CA ASN A 278 -35.78 -42.36 -20.46
C ASN A 278 -34.77 -42.32 -21.63
N THR A 279 -34.82 -41.31 -22.49
CA THR A 279 -34.11 -41.30 -23.79
C THR A 279 -33.34 -40.03 -24.10
N GLY A 280 -33.67 -38.90 -23.48
CA GLY A 280 -33.03 -37.60 -23.73
C GLY A 280 -33.44 -36.97 -25.06
N VAL A 281 -34.46 -37.52 -25.72
CA VAL A 281 -35.07 -36.97 -26.93
C VAL A 281 -36.06 -35.87 -26.54
N VAL A 282 -35.96 -34.71 -27.17
CA VAL A 282 -36.94 -33.63 -27.01
C VAL A 282 -38.26 -34.04 -27.68
N GLU A 283 -39.28 -34.23 -26.85
CA GLU A 283 -40.65 -34.54 -27.27
C GLU A 283 -41.35 -33.28 -27.81
N GLY A 284 -41.05 -32.12 -27.22
CA GLY A 284 -41.53 -30.85 -27.72
C GLY A 284 -41.00 -29.64 -26.97
N ILE A 285 -41.60 -28.50 -27.31
CA ILE A 285 -41.33 -27.18 -26.74
C ILE A 285 -42.50 -26.79 -25.84
N LEU A 286 -42.26 -26.31 -24.61
CA LEU A 286 -43.33 -25.71 -23.81
C LEU A 286 -43.78 -24.38 -24.46
N VAL A 287 -45.08 -24.21 -24.69
CA VAL A 287 -45.61 -23.06 -25.44
C VAL A 287 -46.76 -22.30 -24.79
N ARG A 288 -47.58 -22.95 -23.96
CA ARG A 288 -48.65 -22.29 -23.19
C ARG A 288 -49.06 -23.17 -22.01
N GLY A 289 -49.60 -22.54 -20.99
CA GLY A 289 -49.86 -23.17 -19.70
C GLY A 289 -51.07 -22.62 -18.98
N ASN A 290 -51.21 -23.04 -17.73
CA ASN A 290 -52.23 -22.52 -16.83
C ASN A 290 -51.89 -21.11 -16.31
N THR A 291 -52.73 -20.55 -15.43
CA THR A 291 -52.41 -19.25 -14.80
C THR A 291 -51.33 -19.44 -13.73
N ASP A 292 -50.08 -19.07 -14.02
CA ASP A 292 -48.92 -19.18 -13.11
C ASP A 292 -49.21 -18.74 -11.65
N PHE A 293 -49.83 -17.56 -11.44
CA PHE A 293 -49.94 -16.92 -10.12
C PHE A 293 -51.37 -16.53 -9.74
N GLU A 294 -51.66 -16.50 -8.42
CA GLU A 294 -52.83 -15.83 -7.84
C GLU A 294 -52.42 -15.05 -6.57
N THR A 295 -53.23 -14.09 -6.13
CA THR A 295 -52.90 -13.21 -4.98
C THR A 295 -53.50 -13.71 -3.67
N VAL A 296 -52.70 -13.79 -2.59
CA VAL A 296 -53.18 -13.98 -1.20
C VAL A 296 -52.52 -12.97 -0.28
N SER A 297 -53.29 -12.41 0.66
CA SER A 297 -52.80 -11.54 1.73
C SER A 297 -51.91 -10.36 1.30
N GLY A 298 -52.06 -9.87 0.06
CA GLY A 298 -51.28 -8.76 -0.50
C GLY A 298 -49.97 -9.16 -1.20
N CYS A 299 -49.68 -10.46 -1.31
CA CYS A 299 -48.54 -10.98 -2.08
C CYS A 299 -48.96 -12.05 -3.10
N VAL A 300 -48.07 -12.35 -4.03
CA VAL A 300 -48.20 -13.44 -4.99
C VAL A 300 -47.25 -14.58 -4.62
N ARG A 301 -47.85 -15.72 -4.29
CA ARG A 301 -47.30 -17.06 -4.54
C ARG A 301 -48.03 -17.59 -5.79
N SER A 302 -47.72 -18.78 -6.28
CA SER A 302 -48.14 -19.15 -7.65
C SER A 302 -49.62 -19.70 -7.68
N ARG A 303 -50.16 -20.63 -8.52
CA ARG A 303 -51.61 -21.13 -8.49
C ARG A 303 -51.93 -22.65 -8.82
N VAL A 304 -51.85 -23.55 -7.82
CA VAL A 304 -51.66 -25.04 -7.89
C VAL A 304 -52.71 -25.85 -8.63
N CYS A 305 -52.26 -27.03 -9.06
CA CYS A 305 -53.08 -28.16 -9.47
C CYS A 305 -52.67 -29.44 -8.72
N PRO A 306 -53.59 -30.39 -8.48
CA PRO A 306 -53.21 -31.79 -8.23
C PRO A 306 -52.50 -32.37 -9.46
N ASP A 307 -51.84 -33.53 -9.31
CA ASP A 307 -51.26 -34.30 -10.43
C ASP A 307 -52.29 -34.68 -11.52
N THR A 308 -53.59 -34.61 -11.19
CA THR A 308 -54.73 -34.83 -12.09
C THR A 308 -55.24 -33.54 -12.77
N GLY A 309 -54.51 -32.43 -12.64
CA GLY A 309 -54.77 -31.17 -13.34
C GLY A 309 -55.80 -30.26 -12.67
N CYS A 310 -55.78 -28.98 -13.04
CA CYS A 310 -56.79 -28.01 -12.62
C CYS A 310 -57.95 -28.01 -13.60
N SER A 311 -59.12 -28.53 -13.21
CA SER A 311 -60.37 -28.43 -13.99
C SER A 311 -60.34 -28.99 -15.43
N GLY A 312 -59.26 -29.69 -15.83
CA GLY A 312 -59.03 -30.19 -17.18
C GLY A 312 -57.91 -29.47 -17.95
N ASP A 313 -57.37 -28.38 -17.41
CA ASP A 313 -56.31 -27.57 -18.01
C ASP A 313 -54.91 -28.00 -17.55
N TRP A 314 -53.98 -28.07 -18.50
CA TRP A 314 -52.61 -28.59 -18.35
C TRP A 314 -51.61 -27.75 -19.16
N GLU A 315 -50.32 -27.98 -18.94
CA GLU A 315 -49.26 -27.42 -19.78
C GLU A 315 -49.28 -28.05 -21.17
N GLU A 316 -49.11 -27.21 -22.20
CA GLU A 316 -49.15 -27.61 -23.61
C GLU A 316 -47.77 -27.53 -24.27
N ILE A 317 -47.37 -28.67 -24.84
CA ILE A 317 -46.06 -28.89 -25.43
C ILE A 317 -46.20 -29.12 -26.94
N SER A 318 -45.66 -28.21 -27.75
CA SER A 318 -45.65 -28.35 -29.23
C SER A 318 -44.66 -29.42 -29.67
N LYS A 319 -45.12 -30.46 -30.36
CA LYS A 319 -44.34 -31.65 -30.70
C LYS A 319 -43.20 -31.32 -31.66
N THR A 320 -41.99 -31.82 -31.38
CA THR A 320 -40.81 -31.56 -32.22
C THR A 320 -40.96 -32.07 -33.66
N ILE A 321 -41.75 -33.13 -33.88
CA ILE A 321 -42.13 -33.65 -35.20
C ILE A 321 -42.64 -32.54 -36.13
N SER A 322 -43.37 -31.56 -35.60
CA SER A 322 -43.97 -30.46 -36.38
C SER A 322 -42.97 -29.47 -36.98
N PHE A 323 -41.70 -29.52 -36.56
CA PHE A 323 -40.59 -28.76 -37.16
C PHE A 323 -39.36 -29.60 -37.49
N ALA A 324 -39.44 -30.93 -37.42
CA ALA A 324 -38.31 -31.83 -37.60
C ALA A 324 -37.59 -31.65 -38.94
N ASP A 325 -38.32 -31.35 -40.02
CA ASP A 325 -37.76 -31.13 -41.37
C ASP A 325 -36.86 -29.88 -41.47
N TYR A 326 -36.96 -28.95 -40.51
CA TYR A 326 -36.17 -27.70 -40.47
C TYR A 326 -34.94 -27.79 -39.57
N VAL A 327 -34.76 -28.93 -38.88
CA VAL A 327 -33.60 -29.26 -38.05
C VAL A 327 -32.85 -30.39 -38.76
N PRO A 328 -31.54 -30.29 -39.01
CA PRO A 328 -30.78 -31.38 -39.61
C PRO A 328 -30.78 -32.62 -38.69
N GLU A 329 -30.67 -33.81 -39.26
CA GLU A 329 -30.36 -34.98 -38.43
C GLU A 329 -29.02 -34.77 -37.71
N LEU A 330 -28.96 -35.18 -36.44
CA LEU A 330 -27.69 -35.19 -35.74
C LEU A 330 -26.85 -36.36 -36.26
N GLY A 331 -25.59 -36.08 -36.59
CA GLY A 331 -24.59 -37.12 -36.73
C GLY A 331 -24.26 -37.75 -35.38
N ILE A 332 -23.27 -38.63 -35.36
CA ILE A 332 -22.71 -39.19 -34.13
C ILE A 332 -22.32 -38.06 -33.16
N VAL A 333 -22.90 -38.11 -31.97
CA VAL A 333 -22.70 -37.13 -30.89
C VAL A 333 -21.36 -37.42 -30.20
N VAL A 334 -20.54 -36.39 -29.98
CA VAL A 334 -19.20 -36.54 -29.39
C VAL A 334 -19.14 -35.82 -28.04
N SER A 335 -19.03 -36.58 -26.95
CA SER A 335 -18.89 -36.07 -25.58
C SER A 335 -17.53 -36.46 -25.00
N PRO A 336 -16.81 -35.61 -24.24
CA PRO A 336 -17.17 -34.24 -23.86
C PRO A 336 -17.17 -33.24 -25.03
N ALA A 337 -17.82 -32.10 -24.83
CA ALA A 337 -17.86 -31.00 -25.79
C ALA A 337 -16.70 -29.99 -25.62
N ALA A 338 -15.98 -30.05 -24.49
CA ALA A 338 -14.86 -29.17 -24.17
C ALA A 338 -13.64 -29.42 -25.07
N ALA A 339 -12.85 -28.37 -25.30
CA ALA A 339 -11.52 -28.42 -25.91
C ALA A 339 -10.49 -28.78 -24.82
N PRO A 340 -9.72 -29.88 -24.95
CA PRO A 340 -8.74 -30.25 -23.92
C PRO A 340 -7.51 -29.35 -23.94
N LEU A 341 -7.08 -28.95 -22.75
CA LEU A 341 -5.79 -28.31 -22.51
C LEU A 341 -4.88 -29.33 -21.81
N HIS A 342 -3.65 -29.44 -22.28
CA HIS A 342 -2.59 -30.28 -21.71
C HIS A 342 -1.41 -29.39 -21.31
N ILE A 343 -0.80 -29.65 -20.16
CA ILE A 343 0.16 -28.73 -19.52
C ILE A 343 1.37 -29.51 -19.01
N GLY A 344 2.57 -29.11 -19.41
CA GLY A 344 3.81 -29.75 -18.95
C GLY A 344 5.05 -28.89 -19.07
N MET A 345 6.12 -29.33 -18.41
CA MET A 345 7.42 -28.67 -18.46
C MET A 345 8.19 -29.04 -19.74
N VAL A 346 9.20 -28.25 -20.12
CA VAL A 346 10.17 -28.65 -21.16
C VAL A 346 10.88 -29.92 -20.70
N GLY A 347 10.86 -30.98 -21.51
CA GLY A 347 11.37 -32.31 -21.12
C GLY A 347 10.35 -33.19 -20.37
N GLY A 348 9.17 -32.67 -20.03
CA GLY A 348 8.13 -33.38 -19.30
C GLY A 348 8.36 -33.46 -17.78
N PRO A 349 7.58 -34.29 -17.06
CA PRO A 349 6.45 -35.07 -17.58
C PRO A 349 5.23 -34.20 -17.88
N PHE A 350 4.32 -34.74 -18.70
CA PHE A 350 2.92 -34.31 -18.79
C PHE A 350 2.10 -35.34 -18.02
N ASN A 351 1.32 -34.89 -17.04
CA ASN A 351 0.55 -35.77 -16.16
C ASN A 351 -0.94 -35.87 -16.57
N ASP A 352 -1.32 -35.22 -17.68
CA ASP A 352 -2.69 -35.17 -18.16
C ASP A 352 -3.23 -36.58 -18.50
N PRO A 353 -4.38 -37.00 -17.93
CA PRO A 353 -4.99 -38.26 -18.29
C PRO A 353 -5.48 -38.23 -19.75
N ALA A 354 -5.45 -39.39 -20.42
CA ALA A 354 -5.94 -39.50 -21.77
C ALA A 354 -7.45 -39.19 -21.84
N VAL A 355 -7.83 -38.30 -22.76
CA VAL A 355 -9.21 -37.80 -22.91
C VAL A 355 -10.05 -38.89 -23.56
N VAL A 356 -11.06 -39.40 -22.87
CA VAL A 356 -11.99 -40.38 -23.42
C VAL A 356 -13.16 -39.65 -24.06
N TYR A 357 -13.27 -39.72 -25.39
CA TYR A 357 -14.46 -39.27 -26.11
C TYR A 357 -15.44 -40.42 -26.30
N THR A 358 -16.63 -40.28 -25.74
CA THR A 358 -17.78 -41.14 -26.05
C THR A 358 -18.44 -40.62 -27.32
N LEU A 359 -18.38 -41.43 -28.37
CA LEU A 359 -19.14 -41.27 -29.59
C LEU A 359 -20.47 -42.01 -29.41
N THR A 360 -21.59 -41.31 -29.46
CA THR A 360 -22.94 -41.88 -29.26
C THR A 360 -23.77 -41.76 -30.52
N ASN A 361 -24.36 -42.87 -30.95
CA ASN A 361 -25.31 -42.89 -32.05
C ASN A 361 -26.75 -42.80 -31.51
N MET A 362 -27.33 -41.60 -31.54
CA MET A 362 -28.71 -41.34 -31.10
C MET A 362 -29.78 -41.76 -32.13
N LYS A 363 -29.38 -42.38 -33.26
CA LYS A 363 -30.29 -42.93 -34.28
C LYS A 363 -30.65 -44.39 -33.93
N SER A 364 -31.79 -44.90 -34.42
CA SER A 364 -32.15 -46.32 -34.30
C SER A 364 -31.37 -47.23 -35.24
N ASP A 365 -30.84 -46.68 -36.33
CA ASP A 365 -30.05 -47.40 -37.33
C ASP A 365 -28.54 -47.23 -37.07
N PRO A 366 -27.68 -48.19 -37.46
CA PRO A 366 -26.24 -48.10 -37.22
C PRO A 366 -25.57 -46.91 -37.91
N ALA A 367 -24.53 -46.36 -37.27
CA ALA A 367 -23.75 -45.24 -37.80
C ALA A 367 -22.25 -45.59 -37.88
N ASP A 368 -21.73 -45.62 -39.10
CA ASP A 368 -20.29 -45.71 -39.38
C ASP A 368 -19.58 -44.40 -39.03
N TYR A 369 -18.35 -44.50 -38.50
CA TYR A 369 -17.54 -43.36 -38.11
C TYR A 369 -16.08 -43.47 -38.51
N THR A 370 -15.41 -42.32 -38.54
CA THR A 370 -13.95 -42.20 -38.58
C THR A 370 -13.50 -41.03 -37.71
N VAL A 371 -12.55 -41.28 -36.81
CA VAL A 371 -11.82 -40.26 -36.02
C VAL A 371 -10.40 -40.14 -36.58
N SER A 372 -9.94 -38.91 -36.81
CA SER A 372 -8.67 -38.61 -37.46
C SER A 372 -8.08 -37.30 -36.94
N PHE A 373 -6.83 -36.99 -37.27
CA PHE A 373 -6.25 -35.67 -37.05
C PHE A 373 -6.41 -34.80 -38.30
N GLN A 374 -6.84 -33.55 -38.13
CA GLN A 374 -6.92 -32.57 -39.20
C GLN A 374 -5.52 -32.11 -39.62
N ALA A 375 -5.28 -31.97 -40.92
CA ALA A 375 -3.99 -31.54 -41.44
C ALA A 375 -3.63 -30.12 -40.97
N GLY A 376 -2.36 -29.94 -40.56
CA GLY A 376 -1.83 -28.66 -40.08
C GLY A 376 -1.69 -28.52 -38.56
N GLY A 377 -2.14 -29.51 -37.77
CA GLY A 377 -1.84 -29.57 -36.34
C GLY A 377 -0.37 -29.93 -36.06
N ASP A 378 0.17 -29.42 -34.97
CA ASP A 378 1.57 -29.58 -34.52
C ASP A 378 1.71 -30.19 -33.11
N ALA A 379 0.62 -30.32 -32.34
CA ALA A 379 0.62 -31.05 -31.08
C ALA A 379 0.70 -32.58 -31.31
N PRO A 380 1.70 -33.30 -30.73
CA PRO A 380 1.82 -34.76 -30.86
C PRO A 380 0.74 -35.50 -30.07
N LEU A 381 -0.16 -36.21 -30.78
CA LEU A 381 -1.30 -36.92 -30.21
C LEU A 381 -1.43 -38.35 -30.77
N LEU A 382 -2.14 -39.20 -30.02
CA LEU A 382 -2.48 -40.58 -30.37
C LEU A 382 -3.98 -40.83 -30.19
N LEU A 383 -4.62 -41.50 -31.16
CA LEU A 383 -5.97 -42.05 -31.09
C LEU A 383 -5.90 -43.53 -30.69
N ASN A 384 -6.56 -43.92 -29.60
CA ASN A 384 -6.51 -45.26 -29.01
C ASN A 384 -5.06 -45.81 -28.83
N GLY A 385 -4.10 -44.93 -28.56
CA GLY A 385 -2.68 -45.28 -28.39
C GLY A 385 -1.89 -45.48 -29.70
N GLY A 386 -2.45 -45.14 -30.86
CA GLY A 386 -1.75 -45.13 -32.16
C GLY A 386 -1.97 -43.83 -32.94
N PRO A 387 -1.33 -43.64 -34.11
CA PRO A 387 -1.42 -42.40 -34.89
C PRO A 387 -2.78 -42.18 -35.59
N GLY A 388 -3.71 -43.12 -35.47
CA GLY A 388 -4.99 -43.10 -36.18
C GLY A 388 -4.87 -43.36 -37.70
N PRO A 389 -5.96 -43.17 -38.46
CA PRO A 389 -7.33 -42.91 -37.97
C PRO A 389 -7.94 -44.12 -37.24
N VAL A 390 -9.03 -43.90 -36.50
CA VAL A 390 -9.83 -44.95 -35.84
C VAL A 390 -11.23 -44.94 -36.46
N SER A 391 -11.65 -46.06 -37.03
CA SER A 391 -12.95 -46.19 -37.71
C SER A 391 -13.73 -47.42 -37.22
N GLY A 392 -15.05 -47.38 -37.33
CA GLY A 392 -15.92 -48.50 -36.97
C GLY A 392 -17.40 -48.17 -37.18
N THR A 393 -18.28 -49.01 -36.64
CA THR A 393 -19.74 -48.83 -36.71
C THR A 393 -20.30 -48.84 -35.29
N ILE A 394 -21.16 -47.88 -34.97
CA ILE A 394 -21.89 -47.80 -33.70
C ILE A 394 -23.32 -48.32 -33.94
N PRO A 395 -23.81 -49.32 -33.17
CA PRO A 395 -25.21 -49.74 -33.24
C PRO A 395 -26.19 -48.60 -32.91
N GLY A 396 -27.48 -48.78 -33.23
CA GLY A 396 -28.49 -47.78 -32.93
C GLY A 396 -28.78 -47.65 -31.43
N ASN A 397 -28.83 -46.42 -30.92
CA ASN A 397 -28.96 -46.06 -29.49
C ASN A 397 -27.81 -46.59 -28.62
N ASP A 398 -26.61 -46.73 -29.20
CA ASP A 398 -25.41 -47.26 -28.54
C ASP A 398 -24.24 -46.27 -28.63
N SER A 399 -23.11 -46.60 -28.01
CA SER A 399 -21.93 -45.72 -27.96
C SER A 399 -20.59 -46.48 -28.00
N VAL A 400 -19.53 -45.80 -28.40
CA VAL A 400 -18.15 -46.31 -28.40
C VAL A 400 -17.19 -45.26 -27.86
N ALA A 401 -16.17 -45.71 -27.13
CA ALA A 401 -15.11 -44.85 -26.63
C ALA A 401 -13.95 -44.73 -27.64
N VAL A 402 -13.50 -43.51 -27.91
CA VAL A 402 -12.24 -43.21 -28.58
C VAL A 402 -11.39 -42.34 -27.66
N THR A 403 -10.26 -42.88 -27.23
CA THR A 403 -9.31 -42.22 -26.33
C THR A 403 -8.31 -41.39 -27.13
N VAL A 404 -8.05 -40.16 -26.70
CA VAL A 404 -6.99 -39.30 -27.24
C VAL A 404 -5.96 -39.02 -26.15
N SER A 405 -4.71 -39.43 -26.37
CA SER A 405 -3.59 -39.16 -25.46
C SER A 405 -2.51 -38.33 -26.14
N LEU A 406 -1.62 -37.73 -25.34
CA LEU A 406 -0.37 -37.19 -25.85
C LEU A 406 0.49 -38.34 -26.43
N ASP A 407 1.26 -38.05 -27.48
CA ASP A 407 2.37 -38.90 -27.92
C ASP A 407 3.61 -38.58 -27.05
N PRO A 408 4.41 -39.57 -26.60
CA PRO A 408 5.66 -39.33 -25.85
C PRO A 408 6.65 -38.34 -26.49
N ALA A 409 6.57 -38.08 -27.80
CA ALA A 409 7.31 -37.03 -28.50
C ALA A 409 7.02 -35.61 -27.99
N VAL A 410 5.90 -35.40 -27.29
CA VAL A 410 5.55 -34.11 -26.63
C VAL A 410 6.66 -33.62 -25.70
N ASN A 411 7.40 -34.54 -25.05
CA ASN A 411 8.50 -34.23 -24.14
C ASN A 411 9.74 -33.65 -24.86
N LEU A 412 9.78 -33.71 -26.19
CA LEU A 412 10.88 -33.18 -27.02
C LEU A 412 10.59 -31.78 -27.58
N LEU A 413 9.41 -31.22 -27.31
CA LEU A 413 9.02 -29.89 -27.78
C LEU A 413 9.77 -28.78 -27.01
N PRO A 414 10.21 -27.71 -27.69
CA PRO A 414 10.57 -26.44 -27.06
C PRO A 414 9.41 -25.83 -26.29
N ALA A 415 9.72 -24.87 -25.40
CA ALA A 415 8.68 -24.07 -24.75
C ALA A 415 7.82 -23.32 -25.78
N GLY A 416 6.50 -23.36 -25.62
CA GLY A 416 5.55 -22.82 -26.59
C GLY A 416 4.12 -23.36 -26.39
N VAL A 417 3.25 -23.03 -27.35
CA VAL A 417 1.87 -23.51 -27.43
C VAL A 417 1.70 -24.22 -28.77
N TYR A 418 1.19 -25.44 -28.72
CA TYR A 418 0.95 -26.31 -29.87
C TYR A 418 -0.52 -26.73 -29.88
N SER A 419 -1.06 -27.09 -31.04
CA SER A 419 -2.45 -27.54 -31.14
C SER A 419 -2.67 -28.56 -32.25
N THR A 420 -3.61 -29.48 -32.04
CA THR A 420 -4.07 -30.42 -33.08
C THR A 420 -5.57 -30.61 -32.95
N THR A 421 -6.28 -30.45 -34.07
CA THR A 421 -7.71 -30.68 -34.16
C THR A 421 -8.00 -32.15 -34.49
N VAL A 422 -8.68 -32.84 -33.58
CA VAL A 422 -9.26 -34.15 -33.82
C VAL A 422 -10.59 -33.96 -34.57
N LEU A 423 -10.73 -34.63 -35.70
CA LEU A 423 -11.90 -34.64 -36.56
C LEU A 423 -12.66 -35.97 -36.37
N PHE A 424 -13.90 -35.87 -35.90
CA PHE A 424 -14.84 -36.97 -35.74
C PHE A 424 -15.89 -36.87 -36.85
N GLN A 425 -15.96 -37.87 -37.72
CA GLN A 425 -16.85 -37.90 -38.88
C GLN A 425 -17.83 -39.06 -38.78
N ASP A 426 -19.14 -38.78 -38.88
CA ASP A 426 -20.17 -39.77 -39.19
C ASP A 426 -20.18 -39.97 -40.71
N THR A 427 -19.72 -41.13 -41.16
CA THR A 427 -19.56 -41.43 -42.59
C THR A 427 -20.86 -41.91 -43.24
N THR A 428 -21.96 -42.05 -42.49
CA THR A 428 -23.29 -42.40 -43.06
C THR A 428 -24.01 -41.19 -43.67
N ASN A 429 -23.81 -40.00 -43.08
CA ASN A 429 -24.43 -38.74 -43.50
C ASN A 429 -23.39 -37.64 -43.84
N ASN A 430 -22.09 -37.94 -43.73
CA ASN A 430 -20.97 -37.01 -43.92
C ASN A 430 -20.94 -35.81 -42.96
N LEU A 431 -21.65 -35.89 -41.83
CA LEU A 431 -21.58 -34.88 -40.78
C LEU A 431 -20.28 -35.04 -39.98
N SER A 432 -19.72 -33.93 -39.50
CA SER A 432 -18.50 -33.95 -38.71
C SER A 432 -18.52 -32.96 -37.56
N THR A 433 -17.78 -33.32 -36.51
CA THR A 433 -17.56 -32.56 -35.29
C THR A 433 -16.06 -32.54 -35.00
N THR A 434 -15.54 -31.44 -34.49
CA THR A 434 -14.11 -31.29 -34.18
C THR A 434 -13.86 -31.03 -32.69
N ARG A 435 -12.68 -31.41 -32.20
CA ARG A 435 -12.15 -31.04 -30.88
C ARG A 435 -10.69 -30.65 -31.04
N THR A 436 -10.34 -29.41 -30.73
CA THR A 436 -8.93 -28.99 -30.71
C THR A 436 -8.36 -29.29 -29.34
N HIS A 437 -7.29 -30.07 -29.31
CA HIS A 437 -6.41 -30.19 -28.15
C HIS A 437 -5.35 -29.08 -28.25
N VAL A 438 -5.11 -28.40 -27.14
CA VAL A 438 -4.00 -27.46 -26.96
C VAL A 438 -2.99 -28.08 -26.00
N VAL A 439 -1.70 -27.95 -26.31
CA VAL A 439 -0.59 -28.42 -25.49
C VAL A 439 0.32 -27.24 -25.19
N GLU A 440 0.43 -26.87 -23.91
CA GLU A 440 1.34 -25.83 -23.46
C GLU A 440 2.58 -26.46 -22.81
N VAL A 441 3.75 -26.07 -23.32
CA VAL A 441 5.05 -26.60 -22.95
C VAL A 441 5.87 -25.49 -22.33
N GLY A 442 6.34 -25.67 -21.10
CA GLY A 442 7.34 -24.79 -20.48
C GLY A 442 6.88 -23.36 -20.17
N GLN A 443 5.60 -23.04 -20.33
CA GLN A 443 5.05 -21.73 -19.94
C GLN A 443 5.09 -21.57 -18.42
N THR A 444 5.49 -20.40 -17.92
CA THR A 444 5.20 -19.98 -16.55
C THR A 444 3.74 -19.53 -16.45
N GLY A 445 3.04 -19.85 -15.37
CA GLY A 445 1.67 -19.41 -15.11
C GLY A 445 1.56 -17.88 -15.08
N PHE A 446 2.27 -17.27 -14.15
CA PHE A 446 2.30 -15.83 -13.94
C PHE A 446 3.67 -15.37 -13.44
N THR A 447 3.86 -14.05 -13.39
CA THR A 447 4.94 -13.38 -12.66
C THR A 447 4.36 -12.51 -11.54
N VAL A 448 5.02 -12.46 -10.39
CA VAL A 448 4.65 -11.60 -9.25
C VAL A 448 5.66 -10.48 -9.08
N ALA A 449 5.24 -9.22 -9.14
CA ALA A 449 6.09 -8.05 -8.97
C ALA A 449 5.51 -7.09 -7.90
N PRO A 450 6.33 -6.45 -7.04
CA PRO A 450 7.78 -6.53 -6.96
C PRO A 450 8.27 -7.86 -6.32
N ALA A 451 9.59 -8.01 -6.20
CA ALA A 451 10.25 -9.23 -5.69
C ALA A 451 10.62 -9.16 -4.19
N ASP A 452 10.61 -7.98 -3.60
CA ASP A 452 10.91 -7.74 -2.18
C ASP A 452 9.73 -8.08 -1.26
N GLY A 453 9.99 -8.18 0.04
CA GLY A 453 9.00 -8.54 1.05
C GLY A 453 8.24 -7.35 1.65
N LEU A 454 7.35 -7.66 2.59
CA LEU A 454 6.80 -6.67 3.54
C LEU A 454 7.61 -6.73 4.84
N ILE A 455 8.23 -5.62 5.24
CA ILE A 455 8.87 -5.48 6.56
C ILE A 455 8.14 -4.37 7.31
N ALA A 456 7.71 -4.66 8.54
CA ALA A 456 7.05 -3.70 9.42
C ALA A 456 7.48 -3.90 10.88
N GLY A 457 7.14 -2.93 11.72
CA GLY A 457 7.28 -3.00 13.18
C GLY A 457 6.33 -2.03 13.86
N GLY A 458 6.21 -2.13 15.18
CA GLY A 458 5.33 -1.28 15.99
C GLY A 458 5.13 -1.81 17.41
N PRO A 459 4.36 -1.12 18.25
CA PRO A 459 4.13 -1.51 19.64
C PRO A 459 3.34 -2.82 19.76
N GLN A 460 3.49 -3.48 20.92
CA GLN A 460 2.57 -4.54 21.32
C GLN A 460 1.12 -4.01 21.36
N GLY A 461 0.17 -4.76 20.79
CA GLY A 461 -1.20 -4.27 20.58
C GLY A 461 -1.42 -3.52 19.26
N GLY A 462 -0.37 -3.19 18.51
CA GLY A 462 -0.46 -2.50 17.22
C GLY A 462 -1.12 -1.11 17.32
N PRO A 463 -1.88 -0.66 16.30
CA PRO A 463 -2.22 -1.37 15.07
C PRO A 463 -1.07 -1.38 14.05
N PHE A 464 -0.86 -2.50 13.39
CA PHE A 464 0.11 -2.62 12.29
C PHE A 464 -0.54 -2.26 10.95
N THR A 465 -0.18 -1.12 10.38
CA THR A 465 -0.89 -0.51 9.22
C THR A 465 -0.09 -0.54 7.91
N ALA A 466 1.17 -0.97 7.92
CA ALA A 466 1.99 -1.07 6.72
C ALA A 466 1.47 -2.18 5.78
N THR A 467 1.53 -1.94 4.47
CA THR A 467 1.07 -2.88 3.44
C THR A 467 2.05 -2.94 2.26
N ARG A 468 1.96 -4.01 1.47
CA ARG A 468 2.72 -4.19 0.22
C ARG A 468 1.80 -4.73 -0.88
N SER A 469 1.69 -3.97 -1.97
CA SER A 469 0.95 -4.39 -3.16
C SER A 469 1.83 -5.22 -4.08
N TYR A 470 1.35 -6.40 -4.47
CA TYR A 470 1.97 -7.27 -5.46
C TYR A 470 1.05 -7.41 -6.67
N VAL A 471 1.54 -7.09 -7.87
CA VAL A 471 0.86 -7.34 -9.13
C VAL A 471 1.22 -8.75 -9.58
N VAL A 472 0.20 -9.59 -9.72
CA VAL A 472 0.29 -10.93 -10.32
C VAL A 472 -0.18 -10.80 -11.76
N THR A 473 0.70 -11.06 -12.73
CA THR A 473 0.41 -10.93 -14.17
C THR A 473 0.58 -12.26 -14.87
N SER A 474 -0.44 -12.71 -15.60
CA SER A 474 -0.39 -13.95 -16.37
C SER A 474 0.59 -13.87 -17.53
N THR A 475 1.42 -14.89 -17.68
CA THR A 475 2.27 -15.10 -18.85
C THR A 475 1.66 -16.09 -19.86
N ARG A 476 0.54 -16.75 -19.52
CA ARG A 476 -0.13 -17.75 -20.37
C ARG A 476 -1.29 -17.15 -21.17
N PRO A 477 -1.53 -17.59 -22.42
CA PRO A 477 -2.68 -17.15 -23.22
C PRO A 477 -3.98 -17.85 -22.79
N THR A 478 -3.89 -19.00 -22.13
CA THR A 478 -5.04 -19.66 -21.47
C THR A 478 -5.26 -19.09 -20.07
N PRO A 479 -6.46 -19.30 -19.49
CA PRO A 479 -6.71 -19.01 -18.08
C PRO A 479 -5.71 -19.68 -17.12
N VAL A 480 -5.41 -19.00 -16.02
CA VAL A 480 -4.54 -19.46 -14.93
C VAL A 480 -5.18 -19.14 -13.59
N ASP A 481 -5.51 -20.18 -12.84
CA ASP A 481 -6.01 -20.08 -11.47
C ASP A 481 -4.84 -19.88 -10.51
N VAL A 482 -4.98 -18.89 -9.64
CA VAL A 482 -3.98 -18.49 -8.65
C VAL A 482 -4.59 -18.60 -7.26
N GLU A 483 -3.98 -19.42 -6.42
CA GLU A 483 -4.20 -19.37 -4.97
C GLU A 483 -3.13 -18.45 -4.36
N VAL A 484 -3.53 -17.55 -3.46
CA VAL A 484 -2.59 -16.77 -2.64
C VAL A 484 -2.89 -17.04 -1.17
N SER A 485 -1.96 -17.70 -0.50
CA SER A 485 -2.07 -18.14 0.90
C SER A 485 -0.96 -17.53 1.76
N ALA A 486 -1.25 -17.30 3.03
CA ALA A 486 -0.29 -16.82 4.01
C ALA A 486 0.13 -17.96 4.94
N SER A 487 1.39 -17.96 5.40
CA SER A 487 1.90 -18.96 6.36
C SER A 487 1.27 -18.85 7.75
N ASP A 488 0.81 -17.66 8.12
CA ASP A 488 0.38 -17.32 9.47
C ASP A 488 -0.86 -16.40 9.46
N ALA A 489 -1.74 -16.59 10.45
CA ALA A 489 -2.99 -15.82 10.56
C ALA A 489 -2.81 -14.32 10.82
N TRP A 490 -1.64 -13.87 11.31
CA TRP A 490 -1.32 -12.46 11.52
C TRP A 490 -1.05 -11.68 10.21
N ILE A 491 -0.83 -12.38 9.10
CA ILE A 491 -0.62 -11.79 7.76
C ILE A 491 -1.97 -11.67 7.05
N GLY A 492 -2.33 -10.44 6.66
CA GLY A 492 -3.58 -10.15 5.94
C GLY A 492 -3.41 -10.12 4.43
N LEU A 493 -4.42 -10.57 3.69
CA LEU A 493 -4.50 -10.54 2.23
C LEU A 493 -5.75 -9.76 1.80
N ASP A 494 -5.58 -8.72 0.98
CA ASP A 494 -6.62 -7.76 0.58
C ASP A 494 -7.45 -7.19 1.77
N GLY A 495 -6.80 -7.08 2.95
CA GLY A 495 -7.41 -6.62 4.20
C GLY A 495 -8.20 -7.68 4.98
N GLY A 496 -8.24 -8.93 4.51
CA GLY A 496 -8.88 -10.06 5.17
C GLY A 496 -7.92 -11.22 5.48
N TYR A 497 -8.48 -12.37 5.85
CA TYR A 497 -7.76 -13.63 5.99
C TYR A 497 -7.73 -14.38 4.65
N GLY A 498 -6.64 -15.10 4.38
CA GLY A 498 -6.50 -15.95 3.19
C GLY A 498 -7.17 -17.34 3.32
N PRO A 499 -7.10 -18.18 2.27
CA PRO A 499 -6.48 -17.90 0.97
C PRO A 499 -7.39 -17.06 0.05
N LEU A 500 -6.77 -16.28 -0.84
CA LEU A 500 -7.45 -15.65 -1.97
C LEU A 500 -7.37 -16.58 -3.19
N ASN A 501 -8.46 -16.68 -3.95
CA ASN A 501 -8.51 -17.47 -5.18
C ASN A 501 -9.03 -16.61 -6.33
N PHE A 502 -8.36 -16.63 -7.47
CA PHE A 502 -8.77 -15.88 -8.67
C PHE A 502 -8.17 -16.48 -9.95
N THR A 503 -8.85 -16.29 -11.08
CA THR A 503 -8.37 -16.71 -12.39
C THR A 503 -7.91 -15.49 -13.20
N LEU A 504 -6.70 -15.54 -13.77
CA LEU A 504 -6.21 -14.60 -14.77
C LEU A 504 -6.50 -15.17 -16.16
N ILE A 505 -7.16 -14.43 -17.04
CA ILE A 505 -7.91 -15.01 -18.18
C ILE A 505 -7.04 -15.18 -19.44
N GLY A 506 -5.90 -14.47 -19.55
CA GLY A 506 -4.96 -14.61 -20.67
C GLY A 506 -3.71 -13.74 -20.53
N THR A 507 -2.85 -13.70 -21.55
CA THR A 507 -1.50 -13.09 -21.45
C THR A 507 -1.58 -11.60 -21.15
N GLY A 508 -0.90 -11.17 -20.08
CA GLY A 508 -0.90 -9.78 -19.63
C GLY A 508 -2.10 -9.38 -18.77
N ASP A 509 -3.09 -10.26 -18.59
CA ASP A 509 -4.12 -10.06 -17.57
C ASP A 509 -3.50 -10.09 -16.16
N SER A 510 -4.02 -9.29 -15.23
CA SER A 510 -3.37 -9.11 -13.94
C SER A 510 -4.30 -8.71 -12.79
N ARG A 511 -3.93 -9.14 -11.59
CA ARG A 511 -4.59 -8.78 -10.33
C ARG A 511 -3.55 -8.23 -9.35
N THR A 512 -3.89 -7.12 -8.70
CA THR A 512 -3.11 -6.63 -7.54
C THR A 512 -3.61 -7.33 -6.27
N VAL A 513 -2.69 -7.81 -5.45
CA VAL A 513 -2.92 -8.34 -4.10
C VAL A 513 -2.26 -7.42 -3.10
N VAL A 514 -2.98 -6.94 -2.10
CA VAL A 514 -2.46 -6.09 -1.02
C VAL A 514 -2.20 -6.96 0.21
N VAL A 515 -0.92 -7.21 0.50
CA VAL A 515 -0.49 -7.90 1.73
C VAL A 515 -0.38 -6.87 2.85
N GLY A 516 -0.83 -7.24 4.06
CA GLY A 516 -0.79 -6.41 5.25
C GLY A 516 -0.87 -7.26 6.51
N PHE A 517 -1.57 -6.76 7.53
CA PHE A 517 -1.73 -7.42 8.83
C PHE A 517 -3.19 -7.58 9.21
N THR A 518 -3.52 -8.67 9.88
CA THR A 518 -4.86 -8.91 10.46
C THR A 518 -4.91 -8.43 11.92
N PRO A 519 -6.11 -8.37 12.55
CA PRO A 519 -6.21 -8.11 13.98
C PRO A 519 -5.40 -9.09 14.87
N ASP A 520 -5.09 -10.30 14.41
CA ASP A 520 -4.28 -11.27 15.16
C ASP A 520 -2.83 -10.80 15.34
N ALA A 521 -2.30 -9.97 14.44
CA ALA A 521 -0.99 -9.36 14.61
C ALA A 521 -0.90 -8.52 15.90
N ASN A 522 -1.99 -7.84 16.27
CA ASN A 522 -2.08 -7.03 17.49
C ASN A 522 -2.05 -7.89 18.77
N LEU A 523 -2.30 -9.20 18.68
CA LEU A 523 -2.29 -10.13 19.81
C LEU A 523 -0.91 -10.77 20.07
N LEU A 524 0.07 -10.51 19.21
CA LEU A 524 1.42 -11.07 19.32
C LEU A 524 2.18 -10.49 20.54
N PRO A 525 2.90 -11.32 21.31
CA PRO A 525 3.93 -10.87 22.25
C PRO A 525 5.08 -10.12 21.56
N ASN A 526 5.87 -9.34 22.31
CA ASN A 526 7.09 -8.72 21.81
C ASN A 526 8.05 -9.77 21.22
N GLY A 527 8.59 -9.50 20.04
CA GLY A 527 9.50 -10.39 19.31
C GLY A 527 9.45 -10.18 17.80
N LEU A 528 10.43 -10.76 17.10
CA LEU A 528 10.54 -10.70 15.64
C LEU A 528 9.85 -11.90 14.99
N TYR A 529 8.74 -11.66 14.30
CA TYR A 529 7.97 -12.67 13.58
C TYR A 529 8.35 -12.67 12.10
N ASN A 530 8.51 -13.88 11.54
CA ASN A 530 8.85 -14.08 10.14
C ASN A 530 7.90 -15.13 9.56
N GLY A 531 7.20 -14.76 8.49
CA GLY A 531 6.32 -15.62 7.71
C GLY A 531 6.45 -15.30 6.24
N GLY A 532 5.46 -15.68 5.44
CA GLY A 532 5.44 -15.37 4.02
C GLY A 532 4.07 -15.55 3.37
N VAL A 533 3.95 -14.98 2.18
CA VAL A 533 2.80 -15.16 1.29
C VAL A 533 3.26 -16.01 0.11
N LEU A 534 2.62 -17.15 -0.09
CA LEU A 534 2.77 -18.01 -1.24
C LEU A 534 1.73 -17.61 -2.30
N PHE A 535 2.20 -17.31 -3.49
CA PHE A 535 1.40 -17.20 -4.71
C PHE A 535 1.62 -18.51 -5.48
N ALA A 536 0.61 -19.38 -5.53
CA ALA A 536 0.68 -20.70 -6.14
C ALA A 536 -0.11 -20.77 -7.45
N ASN A 537 0.44 -21.45 -8.45
CA ASN A 537 -0.22 -21.74 -9.72
C ASN A 537 -1.12 -22.97 -9.57
N ALA A 538 -2.39 -22.74 -9.20
CA ALA A 538 -3.37 -23.80 -8.97
C ALA A 538 -3.75 -24.56 -10.26
N SER A 539 -3.57 -23.97 -11.44
CA SER A 539 -3.67 -24.68 -12.73
C SER A 539 -2.44 -25.52 -13.10
N GLY A 540 -1.40 -25.55 -12.25
CA GLY A 540 -0.20 -26.37 -12.41
C GLY A 540 0.83 -25.84 -13.43
N GLY A 541 2.04 -26.41 -13.35
CA GLY A 541 3.23 -25.96 -14.08
C GLY A 541 4.18 -25.14 -13.19
N ALA A 542 5.04 -24.33 -13.81
CA ALA A 542 5.90 -23.38 -13.08
C ALA A 542 5.18 -22.03 -12.88
N GLY A 543 5.58 -21.24 -11.89
CA GLY A 543 5.03 -19.90 -11.63
C GLY A 543 5.04 -19.48 -10.16
N ASP A 544 5.07 -20.46 -9.25
CA ASP A 544 5.00 -20.24 -7.82
C ASP A 544 6.04 -19.24 -7.30
N ALA A 545 5.59 -18.33 -6.44
CA ALA A 545 6.41 -17.28 -5.87
C ALA A 545 6.10 -17.09 -4.38
N VAL A 546 7.14 -17.04 -3.54
CA VAL A 546 7.02 -16.67 -2.12
C VAL A 546 7.48 -15.23 -1.93
N ARG A 547 6.75 -14.46 -1.12
CA ARG A 547 7.16 -13.12 -0.64
C ARG A 547 7.29 -13.15 0.88
N PRO A 548 8.47 -12.85 1.45
CA PRO A 548 8.63 -12.88 2.90
C PRO A 548 7.86 -11.73 3.56
N VAL A 549 7.35 -11.98 4.75
CA VAL A 549 6.74 -10.98 5.63
C VAL A 549 7.45 -11.00 6.97
N GLN A 550 7.98 -9.87 7.40
CA GLN A 550 8.64 -9.70 8.70
C GLN A 550 7.90 -8.64 9.51
N LEU A 551 7.60 -8.97 10.77
CA LEU A 551 6.91 -8.09 11.71
C LEU A 551 7.68 -8.05 13.04
N ASP A 552 8.20 -6.86 13.37
CA ASP A 552 8.97 -6.60 14.58
C ASP A 552 8.03 -6.03 15.68
N VAL A 553 7.52 -6.91 16.54
CA VAL A 553 6.51 -6.57 17.54
C VAL A 553 7.18 -6.07 18.82
N GLY A 554 6.78 -4.90 19.30
CA GLY A 554 7.34 -4.23 20.47
C GLY A 554 8.45 -3.23 20.13
N ARG A 555 8.96 -3.22 18.89
CA ARG A 555 9.96 -2.26 18.39
C ARG A 555 9.35 -1.33 17.33
N TYR A 556 9.39 -0.03 17.59
CA TYR A 556 9.06 1.02 16.61
C TYR A 556 10.21 1.17 15.61
N SER A 557 9.91 1.56 14.37
CA SER A 557 10.92 1.68 13.29
C SER A 557 10.85 3.05 12.62
N TYR A 558 11.94 3.84 12.70
CA TYR A 558 12.02 5.20 12.17
C TYR A 558 13.10 5.29 11.07
N PRO A 559 12.74 5.43 9.78
CA PRO A 559 13.70 5.61 8.70
C PRO A 559 14.14 7.07 8.55
N SER A 560 15.41 7.27 8.16
CA SER A 560 15.93 8.57 7.73
C SER A 560 15.26 9.04 6.45
N TYR A 561 14.88 10.33 6.38
CA TYR A 561 14.16 10.90 5.23
C TYR A 561 15.01 11.78 4.32
N ASP A 562 16.25 12.13 4.72
CA ASP A 562 17.13 13.07 4.02
C ASP A 562 18.29 12.39 3.26
N VAL A 563 18.13 11.11 2.94
CA VAL A 563 19.08 10.21 2.24
C VAL A 563 18.60 9.89 0.81
N PRO A 564 19.49 9.50 -0.13
CA PRO A 564 20.93 9.26 0.02
C PRO A 564 21.77 10.55 0.13
N LYS A 565 22.92 10.47 0.80
CA LYS A 565 23.90 11.57 0.90
C LYS A 565 25.30 11.13 0.48
N PRO A 566 26.03 11.92 -0.34
CA PRO A 566 27.40 11.60 -0.71
C PRO A 566 28.36 11.79 0.48
N ILE A 567 29.27 10.84 0.65
CA ILE A 567 30.40 10.91 1.58
C ILE A 567 31.62 11.27 0.73
N ASN A 568 32.13 12.48 0.90
CA ASN A 568 33.32 12.95 0.18
C ASN A 568 34.59 12.72 1.02
N ASP A 569 35.72 12.60 0.33
CA ASP A 569 37.09 12.52 0.84
C ASP A 569 37.33 13.54 1.99
N ASN A 570 37.89 13.08 3.12
CA ASN A 570 38.15 13.86 4.33
C ASN A 570 36.97 14.73 4.86
N SER A 571 35.72 14.36 4.56
CA SER A 571 34.53 15.17 4.92
C SER A 571 33.64 14.53 5.98
N THR A 572 32.82 15.35 6.66
CA THR A 572 31.80 14.89 7.60
C THR A 572 30.42 15.29 7.10
N ILE A 573 29.50 14.33 7.07
CA ILE A 573 28.07 14.55 6.81
C ILE A 573 27.23 14.18 8.04
N THR A 574 26.04 14.76 8.11
CA THR A 574 24.98 14.34 9.04
C THR A 574 23.71 13.99 8.26
N SER A 575 22.90 13.10 8.83
CA SER A 575 21.55 12.74 8.37
C SER A 575 20.65 12.58 9.59
N ILE A 576 19.36 12.88 9.46
CA ILE A 576 18.45 13.05 10.61
C ILE A 576 17.17 12.21 10.54
N ILE A 577 16.63 11.95 11.73
CA ILE A 577 15.31 11.36 11.98
C ILE A 577 14.63 12.21 13.05
N ASP A 578 13.46 12.76 12.76
CA ASP A 578 12.66 13.51 13.73
C ASP A 578 11.55 12.63 14.31
N ILE A 579 11.62 12.33 15.61
CA ILE A 579 10.64 11.48 16.29
C ILE A 579 9.69 12.34 17.12
N THR A 580 8.42 12.36 16.74
CA THR A 580 7.33 13.02 17.49
C THR A 580 6.69 12.13 18.56
N ASP A 581 6.95 10.83 18.53
CA ASP A 581 6.43 9.88 19.52
C ASP A 581 7.03 10.15 20.91
N ALA A 582 6.25 9.88 21.95
CA ALA A 582 6.66 10.05 23.34
C ALA A 582 6.50 8.74 24.13
N TYR A 583 7.58 7.96 24.19
CA TYR A 583 7.74 6.84 25.10
C TYR A 583 9.20 6.70 25.53
N CYS A 584 9.44 5.75 26.42
CA CYS A 584 10.72 5.50 27.06
C CYS A 584 11.46 4.39 26.32
N ILE A 585 12.71 4.65 25.94
CA ILE A 585 13.57 3.68 25.27
C ILE A 585 13.86 2.52 26.23
N GLY A 586 13.49 1.31 25.83
CA GLY A 586 13.88 0.07 26.50
C GLY A 586 15.04 -0.65 25.81
N ASP A 587 15.24 -0.38 24.53
CA ASP A 587 16.25 -1.00 23.66
C ASP A 587 16.41 -0.20 22.35
N VAL A 588 17.56 -0.26 21.68
CA VAL A 588 17.80 0.40 20.38
C VAL A 588 18.68 -0.47 19.47
N ASP A 589 18.21 -0.80 18.28
CA ASP A 589 19.07 -1.17 17.14
C ASP A 589 19.23 0.02 16.16
N VAL A 590 20.36 0.05 15.44
CA VAL A 590 20.58 0.99 14.33
C VAL A 590 20.95 0.24 13.06
N GLU A 591 20.06 0.24 12.07
CA GLU A 591 20.38 -0.29 10.74
C GLU A 591 21.07 0.78 9.89
N VAL A 592 22.21 0.44 9.29
CA VAL A 592 23.03 1.34 8.46
C VAL A 592 23.34 0.66 7.13
N ASN A 593 23.12 1.40 6.03
CA ASN A 593 23.50 1.05 4.67
C ASN A 593 24.33 2.19 4.05
N ILE A 594 25.63 1.97 3.94
CA ILE A 594 26.61 2.87 3.30
C ILE A 594 27.34 2.07 2.22
N THR A 595 27.45 2.64 1.02
CA THR A 595 28.38 2.17 -0.01
C THR A 595 29.70 2.93 0.12
N HIS A 596 30.83 2.21 0.23
CA HIS A 596 32.18 2.79 0.33
C HIS A 596 33.24 1.77 -0.11
N THR A 597 34.25 2.20 -0.87
CA THR A 597 35.37 1.35 -1.33
C THR A 597 36.44 1.05 -0.26
N TYR A 598 36.33 1.70 0.91
CA TYR A 598 37.22 1.45 2.05
C TYR A 598 36.51 1.84 3.36
N ILE A 599 35.92 0.87 4.07
CA ILE A 599 35.20 1.18 5.33
C ILE A 599 36.14 1.44 6.52
N GLY A 600 37.44 1.09 6.38
CA GLY A 600 38.49 1.41 7.36
C GLY A 600 38.75 2.90 7.55
N ASP A 601 38.14 3.77 6.74
CA ASP A 601 38.33 5.22 6.82
C ASP A 601 37.16 5.96 7.47
N LEU A 602 36.02 5.27 7.59
CA LEU A 602 34.81 5.83 8.16
C LEU A 602 34.81 5.80 9.69
N ILE A 603 34.26 6.86 10.28
CA ILE A 603 33.72 6.86 11.64
C ILE A 603 32.22 7.17 11.53
N VAL A 604 31.40 6.29 12.10
CA VAL A 604 29.93 6.38 12.10
C VAL A 604 29.43 6.44 13.54
N GLU A 605 28.68 7.49 13.86
CA GLU A 605 28.18 7.79 15.20
C GLU A 605 26.69 8.10 15.16
N VAL A 606 25.92 7.50 16.07
CA VAL A 606 24.52 7.87 16.30
C VAL A 606 24.43 8.78 17.53
N ILE A 607 23.62 9.83 17.43
CA ILE A 607 23.43 10.86 18.43
C ILE A 607 21.94 10.96 18.73
N ASN A 608 21.55 10.78 19.99
CA ASN A 608 20.15 10.96 20.42
C ASN A 608 19.83 12.46 20.63
N PRO A 609 18.54 12.84 20.76
CA PRO A 609 18.12 14.23 21.01
C PRO A 609 18.76 14.86 22.27
N GLN A 610 19.22 14.04 23.21
CA GLN A 610 19.91 14.42 24.44
C GLN A 610 21.41 14.70 24.26
N GLY A 611 21.98 14.49 23.08
CA GLY A 611 23.41 14.66 22.80
C GLY A 611 24.30 13.54 23.36
N ASN A 612 23.74 12.41 23.77
CA ASN A 612 24.51 11.19 24.02
C ASN A 612 24.96 10.62 22.66
N VAL A 613 26.24 10.25 22.55
CA VAL A 613 26.86 9.79 21.30
C VAL A 613 27.32 8.35 21.48
N VAL A 614 26.94 7.47 20.56
CA VAL A 614 27.40 6.08 20.49
C VAL A 614 28.08 5.88 19.13
N ARG A 615 29.34 5.44 19.13
CA ARG A 615 30.10 5.18 17.91
C ARG A 615 29.88 3.74 17.43
N LEU A 616 29.10 3.61 16.36
CA LEU A 616 28.74 2.35 15.73
C LEU A 616 29.95 1.73 15.01
N HIS A 617 30.65 2.54 14.21
CA HIS A 617 31.81 2.11 13.43
C HIS A 617 33.00 3.04 13.68
N ASN A 618 34.18 2.48 13.91
CA ASN A 618 35.37 3.19 14.35
C ASN A 618 36.60 2.74 13.54
N ARG A 619 36.57 2.95 12.21
CA ARG A 619 37.65 2.57 11.28
C ARG A 619 38.01 1.08 11.26
N THR A 620 37.08 0.21 11.65
CA THR A 620 37.24 -1.24 11.57
C THR A 620 36.98 -1.76 10.15
N GLY A 621 37.28 -3.03 9.88
CA GLY A 621 37.12 -3.66 8.56
C GLY A 621 38.29 -3.43 7.60
N GLY A 622 38.94 -2.27 7.63
CA GLY A 622 40.07 -1.96 6.74
C GLY A 622 39.62 -1.84 5.28
N SER A 623 40.33 -2.51 4.36
CA SER A 623 40.03 -2.54 2.91
C SER A 623 38.84 -3.45 2.55
N ALA A 624 37.78 -3.39 3.34
CA ALA A 624 36.51 -4.01 3.01
C ALA A 624 35.58 -2.96 2.38
N ASP A 625 34.81 -3.39 1.38
CA ASP A 625 33.75 -2.59 0.79
C ASP A 625 32.50 -2.62 1.68
N ASP A 626 31.76 -1.50 1.70
CA ASP A 626 30.39 -1.30 2.21
C ASP A 626 30.10 -1.60 3.70
N ILE A 627 29.21 -0.79 4.30
CA ILE A 627 28.61 -1.06 5.61
C ILE A 627 27.14 -1.35 5.43
N ILE A 628 26.77 -2.63 5.43
CA ILE A 628 25.38 -3.10 5.49
C ILE A 628 25.24 -3.91 6.78
N LYS A 629 24.83 -3.27 7.86
CA LYS A 629 24.78 -3.85 9.22
C LYS A 629 23.58 -3.34 10.01
N THR A 630 23.06 -4.18 10.90
CA THR A 630 22.24 -3.77 12.05
C THR A 630 23.14 -3.77 13.26
N TYR A 631 23.35 -2.62 13.91
CA TYR A 631 24.07 -2.53 15.19
C TYR A 631 23.11 -2.73 16.35
N ASP A 632 23.50 -3.58 17.31
CA ASP A 632 22.74 -4.01 18.49
C ASP A 632 23.77 -4.51 19.53
N ASP A 633 23.62 -4.14 20.80
CA ASP A 633 24.56 -4.50 21.87
C ASP A 633 24.73 -6.02 22.05
N GLY A 634 23.77 -6.83 21.60
CA GLY A 634 23.82 -8.29 21.64
C GLY A 634 24.56 -8.93 20.44
N THR A 635 24.12 -8.65 19.21
CA THR A 635 24.53 -9.41 18.01
C THR A 635 25.63 -8.76 17.18
N VAL A 636 25.65 -7.43 17.08
CA VAL A 636 26.66 -6.65 16.35
C VAL A 636 26.93 -5.37 17.16
N PRO A 637 27.71 -5.47 18.24
CA PRO A 637 27.90 -4.35 19.16
C PRO A 637 28.59 -3.17 18.46
N PRO A 638 28.33 -1.92 18.89
CA PRO A 638 29.07 -0.74 18.46
C PRO A 638 30.59 -0.90 18.69
N ASP A 639 31.42 -0.41 17.77
CA ASP A 639 32.89 -0.38 17.94
C ASP A 639 33.34 0.49 19.14
N GLY A 640 32.49 1.42 19.59
CA GLY A 640 32.71 2.28 20.74
C GLY A 640 33.57 3.53 20.43
N PRO A 641 33.54 4.57 21.29
CA PRO A 641 32.93 4.60 22.62
C PRO A 641 31.39 4.69 22.63
N GLY A 642 30.80 4.34 23.78
CA GLY A 642 29.35 4.23 24.00
C GLY A 642 28.80 2.83 23.70
N LEU A 643 27.61 2.54 24.24
CA LEU A 643 26.78 1.36 23.98
C LEU A 643 25.36 1.83 23.63
N LEU A 644 24.58 1.06 22.88
CA LEU A 644 23.21 1.47 22.52
C LEU A 644 22.29 1.52 23.76
N ALA A 645 22.58 0.70 24.77
CA ALA A 645 21.97 0.75 26.09
C ALA A 645 22.23 2.05 26.87
N ASP A 646 23.17 2.91 26.47
CA ASP A 646 23.31 4.27 27.05
C ASP A 646 22.09 5.16 26.73
N PHE A 647 21.28 4.77 25.74
CA PHE A 647 19.98 5.39 25.43
C PHE A 647 18.81 4.83 26.25
N ASN A 648 18.98 3.72 26.98
CA ASN A 648 17.88 3.10 27.70
C ASN A 648 17.41 3.96 28.89
N GLY A 649 16.10 4.03 29.08
CA GLY A 649 15.44 4.92 30.05
C GLY A 649 15.29 6.38 29.61
N LYS A 650 15.86 6.79 28.47
CA LYS A 650 15.65 8.12 27.88
C LYS A 650 14.27 8.21 27.21
N VAL A 651 13.80 9.44 26.98
CA VAL A 651 12.62 9.68 26.11
C VAL A 651 13.06 9.67 24.65
N VAL A 652 12.26 9.05 23.78
CA VAL A 652 12.61 8.88 22.36
C VAL A 652 12.49 10.17 21.52
N THR A 653 11.70 11.14 22.00
CA THR A 653 11.24 12.32 21.26
C THR A 653 12.36 13.30 20.90
N GLY A 654 12.37 13.76 19.65
CA GLY A 654 13.27 14.79 19.13
C GLY A 654 14.06 14.36 17.89
N THR A 655 15.02 15.18 17.48
CA THR A 655 15.89 14.94 16.32
C THR A 655 17.05 14.02 16.69
N TRP A 656 17.04 12.80 16.18
CA TRP A 656 18.19 11.90 16.16
C TRP A 656 19.08 12.22 14.97
N THR A 657 20.40 12.12 15.15
CA THR A 657 21.38 12.40 14.09
C THR A 657 22.35 11.24 13.92
N LEU A 658 22.51 10.74 12.70
CA LEU A 658 23.66 9.93 12.32
C LEU A 658 24.74 10.86 11.74
N ARG A 659 25.94 10.82 12.32
CA ARG A 659 27.14 11.49 11.82
C ARG A 659 28.03 10.46 11.16
N VAL A 660 28.38 10.69 9.90
CA VAL A 660 29.35 9.88 9.14
C VAL A 660 30.50 10.78 8.74
N SER A 661 31.72 10.37 9.04
CA SER A 661 32.93 11.11 8.65
C SER A 661 33.91 10.19 7.95
N ASP A 662 34.44 10.65 6.82
CA ASP A 662 35.64 10.09 6.22
C ASP A 662 36.87 10.72 6.89
N ASN A 663 37.88 9.89 7.17
CA ASN A 663 39.10 10.26 7.88
C ASN A 663 40.36 9.76 7.12
N ALA A 664 40.26 9.50 5.82
CA ALA A 664 41.38 9.29 4.90
C ALA A 664 41.15 10.03 3.57
N SER A 665 42.00 9.75 2.59
CA SER A 665 41.98 10.37 1.26
C SER A 665 41.85 9.31 0.16
N ILE A 666 41.44 9.73 -1.03
CA ILE A 666 41.21 8.96 -2.26
C ILE A 666 39.83 8.30 -2.32
N ASP A 667 39.43 7.57 -1.29
CA ASP A 667 38.16 6.84 -1.27
C ASP A 667 36.95 7.75 -0.97
N THR A 668 35.78 7.37 -1.50
CA THR A 668 34.51 8.13 -1.38
C THR A 668 33.31 7.18 -1.49
N GLY A 669 32.11 7.65 -1.14
CA GLY A 669 30.91 6.84 -1.30
C GLY A 669 29.59 7.53 -0.96
N THR A 670 28.62 6.78 -0.46
CA THR A 670 27.24 7.26 -0.23
C THR A 670 26.62 6.61 1.00
N LEU A 671 26.06 7.41 1.91
CA LEU A 671 25.08 6.94 2.89
C LEU A 671 23.76 6.72 2.15
N ASN A 672 23.43 5.45 1.90
CA ASN A 672 22.24 5.07 1.11
C ASN A 672 20.97 5.17 1.96
N ALA A 673 21.01 4.62 3.18
CA ALA A 673 19.92 4.68 4.15
C ALA A 673 20.41 4.37 5.57
N TRP A 674 19.68 4.86 6.58
CA TRP A 674 19.74 4.30 7.93
C TRP A 674 18.36 4.34 8.59
N LYS A 675 18.16 3.54 9.64
CA LYS A 675 16.96 3.61 10.47
C LYS A 675 17.22 3.19 11.92
N LEU A 676 16.43 3.75 12.82
CA LEU A 676 16.36 3.33 14.22
C LEU A 676 15.27 2.27 14.39
N LYS A 677 15.55 1.24 15.19
CA LYS A 677 14.56 0.32 15.75
C LYS A 677 14.59 0.44 17.26
N ILE A 678 13.47 0.75 17.89
CA ILE A 678 13.45 1.15 19.31
C ILE A 678 12.35 0.38 20.05
N ALA A 679 12.72 -0.41 21.06
CA ALA A 679 11.74 -1.04 21.94
C ALA A 679 11.21 -0.04 22.96
N ALA A 680 9.92 -0.06 23.24
CA ALA A 680 9.32 0.79 24.27
C ALA A 680 9.29 0.09 25.65
N ALA A 681 9.82 0.76 26.68
CA ALA A 681 9.94 0.21 28.05
C ALA A 681 8.62 0.17 28.86
N GLY A 682 7.46 0.46 28.26
CA GLY A 682 6.16 0.22 28.92
C GLY A 682 5.68 1.27 29.93
N THR A 683 6.00 2.56 29.72
CA THR A 683 5.58 3.78 30.44
C THR A 683 6.42 4.23 31.66
N PHE A 684 6.41 5.55 31.88
CA PHE A 684 7.13 6.34 32.89
C PHE A 684 8.67 6.38 32.79
N CYS A 685 9.15 7.37 32.06
CA CYS A 685 10.53 7.84 32.06
C CYS A 685 10.57 9.21 32.77
N PRO A 686 11.70 9.56 33.41
CA PRO A 686 11.96 10.93 33.84
C PRO A 686 11.72 11.92 32.68
N PRO A 687 11.09 13.09 32.94
CA PRO A 687 10.91 14.10 31.91
C PRO A 687 12.24 14.82 31.63
N GLU A 688 12.48 15.16 30.37
CA GLU A 688 13.74 15.71 29.89
C GLU A 688 13.68 17.24 29.83
N ALA A 689 14.21 17.94 30.82
CA ALA A 689 14.34 19.39 30.83
C ALA A 689 15.41 19.87 29.83
N PHE A 690 15.08 20.90 29.03
CA PHE A 690 16.00 21.46 28.04
C PHE A 690 16.67 22.73 28.54
N SER A 691 18.00 22.82 28.37
CA SER A 691 18.78 24.03 28.68
C SER A 691 18.58 25.07 27.59
N GLN A 692 18.56 26.35 27.95
CA GLN A 692 18.31 27.46 27.02
C GLN A 692 19.29 28.62 27.27
N ASN A 693 19.62 29.36 26.22
CA ASN A 693 20.42 30.58 26.30
C ASN A 693 19.54 31.76 25.84
N LEU A 694 19.39 32.78 26.70
CA LEU A 694 18.50 33.92 26.47
C LEU A 694 19.25 35.24 26.70
N VAL A 695 18.90 36.28 25.94
CA VAL A 695 19.29 37.66 26.21
C VAL A 695 18.07 38.39 26.78
N VAL A 696 18.24 39.16 27.85
CA VAL A 696 17.15 39.83 28.57
C VAL A 696 17.54 41.27 28.92
N PRO A 697 16.65 42.28 28.79
CA PRO A 697 16.94 43.62 29.28
C PRO A 697 17.17 43.63 30.79
N ASP A 698 18.01 44.55 31.25
CA ASP A 698 18.34 44.81 32.66
C ASP A 698 17.21 45.51 33.44
N THR A 699 16.38 46.30 32.76
CA THR A 699 15.25 47.03 33.36
C THR A 699 13.93 46.23 33.39
N VAL A 700 13.75 45.27 32.48
CA VAL A 700 12.44 44.62 32.22
C VAL A 700 12.33 43.24 32.87
N THR A 701 11.25 43.03 33.63
CA THR A 701 10.89 41.70 34.12
C THR A 701 10.42 40.82 32.96
N THR A 702 11.21 39.81 32.62
CA THR A 702 11.07 39.02 31.39
C THR A 702 10.51 37.61 31.69
N PRO A 703 9.44 37.16 31.01
CA PRO A 703 8.91 35.80 31.18
C PRO A 703 9.80 34.75 30.51
N VAL A 704 10.35 33.84 31.30
CA VAL A 704 11.15 32.69 30.83
C VAL A 704 10.27 31.46 30.73
N VAL A 705 10.16 30.88 29.53
CA VAL A 705 9.37 29.67 29.26
C VAL A 705 10.25 28.44 29.42
N LEU A 706 10.05 27.69 30.49
CA LEU A 706 10.69 26.40 30.73
C LEU A 706 10.14 25.35 29.75
N GLN A 707 11.02 24.49 29.26
CA GLN A 707 10.71 23.49 28.25
C GLN A 707 11.21 22.11 28.71
N ALA A 708 10.40 21.08 28.47
CA ALA A 708 10.78 19.71 28.71
C ALA A 708 10.03 18.73 27.79
N GLY A 709 10.72 17.66 27.34
CA GLY A 709 10.11 16.50 26.69
C GLY A 709 9.55 15.53 27.73
N SER A 710 8.29 15.11 27.61
CA SER A 710 7.69 14.16 28.56
C SER A 710 6.48 13.44 27.98
N VAL A 711 6.30 12.18 28.38
CA VAL A 711 5.17 11.31 28.00
C VAL A 711 3.83 11.74 28.65
N THR A 712 3.89 12.56 29.69
CA THR A 712 2.76 13.16 30.41
C THR A 712 3.10 14.61 30.76
N PRO A 713 2.12 15.53 30.89
CA PRO A 713 2.38 16.94 31.19
C PRO A 713 3.23 17.10 32.47
N PRO A 714 4.47 17.64 32.38
CA PRO A 714 5.36 17.74 33.52
C PRO A 714 5.07 19.00 34.35
N THR A 715 5.29 18.89 35.66
CA THR A 715 5.52 20.04 36.54
C THR A 715 6.97 20.49 36.46
N TYR A 716 7.26 21.73 36.86
CA TYR A 716 8.60 22.31 36.80
C TYR A 716 9.08 22.70 38.20
N ILE A 717 10.33 22.35 38.52
CA ILE A 717 10.96 22.59 39.82
C ILE A 717 12.24 23.39 39.60
N ILE A 718 12.28 24.63 40.09
CA ILE A 718 13.48 25.45 40.18
C ILE A 718 14.42 24.84 41.23
N THR A 719 15.71 24.72 40.91
CA THR A 719 16.73 23.99 41.69
C THR A 719 17.93 24.85 42.09
N SER A 720 18.23 25.92 41.34
CA SER A 720 19.09 27.02 41.79
C SER A 720 18.41 28.36 41.53
N LEU A 721 18.90 29.43 42.17
CA LEU A 721 18.47 30.80 41.92
C LEU A 721 19.53 31.57 41.12
N PRO A 722 19.14 32.61 40.36
CA PRO A 722 20.07 33.58 39.77
C PRO A 722 20.93 34.26 40.85
N SER A 723 22.10 34.74 40.44
CA SER A 723 23.04 35.47 41.31
C SER A 723 22.85 36.98 41.25
N ASN A 724 22.36 37.50 40.12
CA ASN A 724 22.21 38.92 39.81
C ASN A 724 20.78 39.26 39.38
N GLY A 725 19.79 38.56 39.92
CA GLY A 725 18.37 38.85 39.74
C GLY A 725 17.49 38.07 40.70
N VAL A 726 16.18 38.12 40.50
CA VAL A 726 15.18 37.34 41.25
C VAL A 726 14.22 36.62 40.29
N LEU A 727 13.78 35.44 40.69
CA LEU A 727 12.72 34.69 40.00
C LEU A 727 11.37 34.94 40.68
N ILE A 728 10.32 35.04 39.87
CA ILE A 728 8.95 35.28 40.30
C ILE A 728 8.05 34.26 39.62
N ASP A 729 7.41 33.40 40.41
CA ASP A 729 6.32 32.53 39.96
C ASP A 729 5.10 33.43 39.64
N PRO A 730 4.54 33.41 38.42
CA PRO A 730 3.38 34.23 38.05
C PRO A 730 2.10 33.99 38.88
N GLN A 731 2.04 32.89 39.65
CA GLN A 731 0.97 32.53 40.57
C GLN A 731 1.41 32.50 42.05
N GLY A 732 2.73 32.40 42.32
CA GLY A 732 3.30 32.25 43.66
C GLY A 732 4.06 33.47 44.23
N GLY A 733 4.46 34.42 43.39
CA GLY A 733 5.30 35.56 43.79
C GLY A 733 6.80 35.24 43.79
N VAL A 734 7.59 36.00 44.56
CA VAL A 734 9.06 35.91 44.54
C VAL A 734 9.55 34.56 45.10
N ILE A 735 10.36 33.85 44.32
CA ILE A 735 10.95 32.56 44.67
C ILE A 735 12.20 32.79 45.53
N GLY A 736 11.99 32.94 46.85
CA GLY A 736 13.05 33.24 47.81
C GLY A 736 13.89 32.03 48.30
N ALA A 737 13.58 30.81 47.87
CA ALA A 737 14.30 29.59 48.25
C ALA A 737 14.10 28.48 47.22
N VAL A 738 15.02 27.50 47.19
CA VAL A 738 14.99 26.32 46.31
C VAL A 738 15.24 25.03 47.11
N PRO A 739 14.74 23.86 46.66
CA PRO A 739 13.93 23.65 45.45
C PRO A 739 12.50 24.21 45.57
N TYR A 740 11.98 24.74 44.47
CA TYR A 740 10.64 25.35 44.41
C TYR A 740 9.87 24.82 43.20
N ALA A 741 8.69 24.22 43.43
CA ALA A 741 7.82 23.75 42.36
C ALA A 741 6.87 24.88 41.91
N LEU A 742 6.82 25.17 40.60
CA LEU A 742 5.94 26.20 40.06
C LEU A 742 4.47 25.84 40.28
N LEU A 743 3.68 26.82 40.72
CA LEU A 743 2.28 26.62 41.06
C LEU A 743 1.40 26.44 39.81
N ALA A 744 0.21 25.86 40.03
CA ALA A 744 -0.79 25.55 39.00
C ALA A 744 -0.32 24.69 37.81
N GLY A 745 0.88 24.09 37.88
CA GLY A 745 1.47 23.35 36.75
C GLY A 745 2.01 24.24 35.62
N GLY A 746 2.25 25.53 35.91
CA GLY A 746 2.81 26.46 34.92
C GLY A 746 4.25 26.10 34.54
N ASN A 747 4.63 26.41 33.30
CA ASN A 747 5.99 26.29 32.78
C ASN A 747 6.68 27.65 32.56
N VAL A 748 6.20 28.72 33.21
CA VAL A 748 6.73 30.08 33.06
C VAL A 748 7.21 30.60 34.40
N VAL A 749 8.41 31.17 34.43
CA VAL A 749 8.96 31.91 35.57
C VAL A 749 9.41 33.28 35.08
N ASN A 750 9.02 34.34 35.78
CA ASN A 750 9.40 35.70 35.43
C ASN A 750 10.77 36.01 36.06
N TYR A 751 11.79 36.26 35.24
CA TYR A 751 13.09 36.74 35.70
C TYR A 751 13.07 38.27 35.76
N LYS A 752 13.42 38.84 36.92
CA LYS A 752 13.71 40.26 37.08
C LYS A 752 15.20 40.44 37.42
N PRO A 753 16.00 41.14 36.60
CA PRO A 753 17.38 41.45 36.93
C PRO A 753 17.54 42.33 38.17
N THR A 754 18.75 42.34 38.72
CA THR A 754 19.23 43.42 39.58
C THR A 754 19.40 44.68 38.73
N PRO A 755 18.92 45.86 39.17
CA PRO A 755 19.08 47.10 38.41
C PRO A 755 20.53 47.37 38.01
N LEU A 756 20.74 47.87 36.79
CA LEU A 756 22.04 48.12 36.16
C LEU A 756 22.99 46.91 36.05
N TYR A 757 22.55 45.68 36.36
CA TYR A 757 23.40 44.51 36.15
C TYR A 757 23.49 44.14 34.66
N VAL A 758 24.73 44.06 34.18
CA VAL A 758 25.07 43.66 32.82
C VAL A 758 25.99 42.44 32.88
N GLY A 759 25.72 41.44 32.04
CA GLY A 759 26.54 40.23 31.96
C GLY A 759 25.79 38.93 32.23
N PRO A 760 26.53 37.83 32.49
CA PRO A 760 25.95 36.50 32.61
C PRO A 760 25.23 36.29 33.95
N ASP A 761 24.04 35.72 33.89
CA ASP A 761 23.40 35.11 35.06
C ASP A 761 22.86 33.72 34.66
N SER A 762 22.49 32.87 35.63
CA SER A 762 21.90 31.58 35.31
C SER A 762 21.09 31.00 36.46
N PHE A 763 20.08 30.20 36.13
CA PHE A 763 19.35 29.39 37.10
C PHE A 763 19.06 28.01 36.54
N GLN A 764 18.92 27.04 37.43
CA GLN A 764 18.72 25.64 37.09
C GLN A 764 17.31 25.17 37.44
N PHE A 765 16.75 24.31 36.62
CA PHE A 765 15.45 23.67 36.85
C PHE A 765 15.48 22.20 36.44
N LYS A 766 14.53 21.42 36.96
CA LYS A 766 14.19 20.09 36.45
C LYS A 766 12.69 20.02 36.17
N ALA A 767 12.31 19.13 35.26
CA ALA A 767 10.93 18.72 35.12
C ALA A 767 10.62 17.57 36.09
N ASN A 768 9.35 17.39 36.47
CA ASN A 768 8.89 16.23 37.22
C ASN A 768 7.47 15.80 36.77
N ASN A 769 7.30 14.52 36.43
CA ASN A 769 6.04 13.94 35.93
C ASN A 769 5.50 12.81 36.84
N GLY A 770 5.97 12.76 38.09
CA GLY A 770 5.95 11.59 38.97
C GLY A 770 7.36 11.01 39.18
N LEU A 771 8.23 11.15 38.18
CA LEU A 771 9.68 10.92 38.27
C LEU A 771 10.45 12.24 38.14
N ASP A 772 11.61 12.32 38.80
CA ASP A 772 12.51 13.48 38.74
C ASP A 772 13.36 13.47 37.47
N GLY A 773 13.23 14.51 36.65
CA GLY A 773 13.99 14.72 35.42
C GLY A 773 15.46 15.08 35.62
N ASN A 774 16.18 15.22 34.50
CA ASN A 774 17.50 15.85 34.50
C ASN A 774 17.42 17.32 34.94
N VAL A 775 18.56 17.86 35.37
CA VAL A 775 18.71 19.29 35.63
C VAL A 775 19.15 19.99 34.35
N ALA A 776 18.41 21.01 33.95
CA ALA A 776 18.73 21.93 32.86
C ALA A 776 19.13 23.30 33.41
N THR A 777 19.91 24.04 32.63
CA THR A 777 20.33 25.41 32.96
C THR A 777 19.68 26.41 31.99
N ILE A 778 19.05 27.44 32.52
CA ILE A 778 18.76 28.66 31.77
C ILE A 778 19.96 29.59 31.95
N SER A 779 20.71 29.81 30.88
CA SER A 779 21.76 30.82 30.81
C SER A 779 21.15 32.14 30.35
N LEU A 780 21.30 33.18 31.14
CA LEU A 780 20.87 34.53 30.85
C LEU A 780 22.10 35.37 30.51
N ARG A 781 21.99 36.26 29.53
CA ARG A 781 22.87 37.43 29.44
C ARG A 781 21.99 38.68 29.58
N VAL A 782 22.31 39.52 30.55
CA VAL A 782 21.53 40.71 30.93
C VAL A 782 22.13 41.95 30.27
N GLY A 783 21.25 42.82 29.74
CA GLY A 783 21.59 44.07 29.05
C GLY A 783 20.99 44.16 27.65
N ILE A 784 21.27 45.26 26.95
CA ILE A 784 20.82 45.51 25.56
C ILE A 784 21.97 45.32 24.55
N GLU A 785 21.74 44.55 23.48
CA GLU A 785 22.74 44.33 22.43
C GLU A 785 22.86 45.57 21.53
N SER A 786 23.93 46.35 21.75
CA SER A 786 24.23 47.60 21.07
C SER A 786 25.51 47.50 20.25
N VAL A 787 25.64 48.33 19.22
CA VAL A 787 26.90 48.53 18.49
C VAL A 787 27.76 49.52 19.27
N ILE A 788 28.84 49.02 19.88
CA ILE A 788 29.77 49.78 20.72
C ILE A 788 30.74 50.61 19.85
N TYR A 789 31.17 50.03 18.73
CA TYR A 789 31.99 50.69 17.72
C TYR A 789 31.55 50.26 16.32
N SER A 790 31.45 51.20 15.38
CA SER A 790 31.21 50.91 13.96
C SER A 790 32.28 51.60 13.11
N PHE A 791 32.95 50.82 12.27
CA PHE A 791 34.02 51.26 11.36
C PHE A 791 33.64 50.92 9.91
N PRO A 792 32.72 51.68 9.28
CA PRO A 792 32.28 51.47 7.89
C PRO A 792 33.29 51.99 6.85
N LEU A 793 34.58 51.95 7.18
CA LEU A 793 35.80 52.30 6.41
C LEU A 793 35.77 53.46 5.39
N ASN A 794 34.79 54.37 5.45
CA ASN A 794 34.70 55.56 4.62
C ASN A 794 35.88 56.55 4.84
N SER A 795 36.61 56.41 5.94
CA SER A 795 37.93 57.01 6.18
C SER A 795 38.78 56.06 7.05
N SER A 796 40.10 56.23 7.07
CA SER A 796 41.00 55.34 7.81
C SER A 796 40.88 55.54 9.33
N PRO A 797 40.59 54.50 10.12
CA PRO A 797 40.58 54.56 11.59
C PRO A 797 41.97 54.69 12.26
N GLY A 798 43.06 54.88 11.51
CA GLY A 798 44.41 55.03 12.08
C GLY A 798 45.01 53.75 12.70
N TRP A 799 44.53 52.59 12.28
CA TRP A 799 45.00 51.28 12.77
C TRP A 799 46.42 50.95 12.31
N THR A 800 47.12 50.11 13.07
CA THR A 800 48.50 49.72 12.77
C THR A 800 48.54 48.64 11.70
N VAL A 801 49.34 48.85 10.65
CA VAL A 801 49.49 47.93 9.52
C VAL A 801 50.93 47.40 9.41
N GLU A 802 51.07 46.12 9.07
CA GLU A 802 52.34 45.48 8.75
C GLU A 802 52.41 45.03 7.29
N ASP A 803 53.58 45.20 6.68
CA ASP A 803 53.94 44.69 5.35
C ASP A 803 53.01 45.21 4.23
N GLN A 804 52.13 44.37 3.67
CA GLN A 804 51.20 44.74 2.60
C GLN A 804 49.76 45.05 3.07
N TRP A 805 49.50 45.06 4.38
CA TRP A 805 48.24 45.61 4.91
C TRP A 805 48.14 47.10 4.57
N ALA A 806 47.04 47.51 3.93
CA ALA A 806 46.81 48.90 3.55
C ALA A 806 45.33 49.28 3.63
N PHE A 807 45.07 50.55 3.97
CA PHE A 807 43.76 51.19 3.78
C PHE A 807 43.68 51.80 2.39
N GLY A 808 42.61 51.55 1.65
CA GLY A 808 42.38 52.17 0.34
C GLY A 808 41.37 51.40 -0.52
N GLN A 809 41.23 51.81 -1.79
CA GLN A 809 40.35 51.13 -2.74
C GLN A 809 41.09 49.93 -3.36
N PRO A 810 40.54 48.71 -3.31
CA PRO A 810 41.13 47.54 -3.96
C PRO A 810 40.88 47.61 -5.47
N THR A 811 41.86 47.20 -6.28
CA THR A 811 41.87 47.46 -7.73
C THR A 811 41.13 46.42 -8.57
N GLY A 812 40.50 45.41 -7.97
CA GLY A 812 40.08 44.20 -8.68
C GLY A 812 41.27 43.40 -9.27
N GLY A 813 42.42 43.44 -8.59
CA GLY A 813 43.63 42.73 -9.00
C GLY A 813 43.52 41.21 -8.84
N GLY A 814 44.57 40.49 -9.27
CA GLY A 814 44.65 39.04 -9.15
C GLY A 814 44.59 38.28 -10.48
N THR A 815 44.15 37.02 -10.43
CA THR A 815 44.09 36.12 -11.60
C THR A 815 42.64 35.78 -11.96
N SER A 816 42.38 35.30 -13.18
CA SER A 816 41.01 34.98 -13.61
C SER A 816 40.39 33.90 -12.71
N GLY A 817 39.26 34.20 -12.06
CA GLY A 817 38.62 33.35 -11.05
C GLY A 817 39.16 33.52 -9.62
N ARG A 818 40.17 34.38 -9.40
CA ARG A 818 40.70 34.81 -8.10
C ARG A 818 40.97 36.32 -8.15
N LEU A 819 39.89 37.09 -8.24
CA LEU A 819 39.97 38.56 -8.26
C LEU A 819 39.62 39.13 -6.90
N ASP A 820 40.29 40.22 -6.53
CA ASP A 820 39.89 41.13 -5.46
C ASP A 820 38.55 41.83 -5.79
N PRO A 821 37.87 42.39 -4.79
CA PRO A 821 36.81 43.36 -5.05
C PRO A 821 37.38 44.65 -5.66
N THR A 822 36.50 45.49 -6.24
CA THR A 822 36.86 46.80 -6.82
C THR A 822 36.49 48.00 -5.92
N SER A 823 35.96 47.72 -4.73
CA SER A 823 35.46 48.67 -3.74
C SER A 823 35.30 47.95 -2.40
N GLY A 824 34.93 48.68 -1.34
CA GLY A 824 34.29 48.08 -0.17
C GLY A 824 32.94 47.42 -0.49
N TYR A 825 32.33 46.83 0.53
CA TYR A 825 30.93 46.43 0.53
C TYR A 825 30.03 47.67 0.71
N THR A 826 30.42 48.63 1.54
CA THR A 826 29.95 50.01 1.48
C THR A 826 31.08 50.96 1.04
N GLY A 827 30.73 52.14 0.54
CA GLY A 827 31.70 53.13 0.08
C GLY A 827 32.65 52.64 -1.02
N LEU A 828 33.94 52.95 -0.89
CA LEU A 828 35.00 52.64 -1.87
C LEU A 828 36.22 51.94 -1.27
N TYR A 829 36.42 52.01 0.05
CA TYR A 829 37.68 51.65 0.69
C TYR A 829 37.54 50.41 1.57
N VAL A 830 38.64 49.69 1.75
CA VAL A 830 38.78 48.52 2.61
C VAL A 830 40.06 48.64 3.43
N TYR A 831 40.21 47.80 4.45
CA TYR A 831 41.54 47.30 4.79
C TYR A 831 41.79 46.01 4.03
N GLY A 832 42.85 45.99 3.21
CA GLY A 832 43.22 44.83 2.40
C GLY A 832 44.69 44.45 2.57
N PHE A 833 45.00 43.16 2.40
CA PHE A 833 46.37 42.67 2.34
C PHE A 833 46.82 42.59 0.88
N ASN A 834 47.50 43.63 0.41
CA ASN A 834 47.77 43.98 -0.99
C ASN A 834 46.52 44.38 -1.80
N LEU A 835 46.20 45.68 -1.82
CA LEU A 835 45.09 46.23 -2.61
C LEU A 835 45.23 46.09 -4.14
N ASN A 836 46.35 45.58 -4.66
CA ASN A 836 46.64 45.49 -6.10
C ASN A 836 46.57 44.05 -6.66
N GLY A 837 46.13 43.08 -5.86
CA GLY A 837 46.17 41.66 -6.21
C GLY A 837 46.67 40.80 -5.06
N HIS A 838 46.93 39.53 -5.35
CA HIS A 838 47.25 38.51 -4.35
C HIS A 838 48.39 38.85 -3.37
N TYR A 839 48.38 38.21 -2.20
CA TYR A 839 49.53 38.15 -1.27
C TYR A 839 50.77 37.49 -1.91
N PRO A 840 51.97 37.62 -1.31
CA PRO A 840 53.19 37.02 -1.84
C PRO A 840 53.45 35.60 -1.28
N ASN A 841 54.18 34.80 -2.07
CA ASN A 841 54.77 33.53 -1.62
C ASN A 841 55.82 33.76 -0.52
N SER A 842 56.02 32.73 0.30
CA SER A 842 57.17 32.56 1.20
C SER A 842 57.29 33.62 2.29
N MET A 843 56.14 34.11 2.78
CA MET A 843 56.07 34.93 4.00
C MET A 843 56.53 34.09 5.19
N ALA A 844 57.72 34.39 5.72
CA ALA A 844 58.30 33.63 6.84
C ALA A 844 57.60 33.85 8.20
N THR A 845 56.74 34.87 8.32
CA THR A 845 55.92 35.15 9.50
C THR A 845 54.53 35.61 9.08
N THR A 846 53.56 35.49 9.97
CA THR A 846 52.32 36.27 9.90
C THR A 846 52.61 37.78 9.89
N LYS A 847 51.74 38.56 9.25
CA LYS A 847 51.71 40.03 9.21
C LYS A 847 50.31 40.52 9.59
N TYR A 848 50.23 41.54 10.42
CA TYR A 848 48.98 41.96 11.06
C TYR A 848 48.48 43.36 10.68
N LEU A 849 47.17 43.46 10.52
CA LEU A 849 46.40 44.69 10.75
C LEU A 849 45.92 44.62 12.19
N THR A 850 46.23 45.62 13.02
CA THR A 850 45.85 45.67 14.44
C THR A 850 45.10 46.95 14.75
N THR A 851 43.95 46.85 15.42
CA THR A 851 43.15 48.00 15.84
C THR A 851 43.94 48.94 16.76
N THR A 852 43.45 50.17 16.92
CA THR A 852 43.71 50.94 18.15
C THR A 852 43.12 50.21 19.37
N ALA A 853 43.45 50.68 20.57
CA ALA A 853 42.74 50.22 21.78
C ALA A 853 41.24 50.54 21.65
N LEU A 854 40.43 49.57 22.04
CA LEU A 854 38.97 49.65 22.18
C LEU A 854 38.63 49.46 23.66
N ASP A 855 37.60 50.14 24.15
CA ASP A 855 37.13 50.04 25.53
C ASP A 855 35.83 49.21 25.59
N PHE A 856 35.83 48.20 26.45
CA PHE A 856 34.72 47.30 26.70
C PHE A 856 34.46 47.12 28.21
N SER A 857 34.98 48.03 29.04
CA SER A 857 34.92 48.04 30.53
C SER A 857 33.51 47.84 31.09
N HIS A 858 32.49 48.42 30.46
CA HIS A 858 31.08 48.35 30.87
C HIS A 858 30.23 47.45 29.96
N THR A 859 30.85 46.54 29.21
CA THR A 859 30.16 45.66 28.25
C THR A 859 30.39 44.18 28.53
N ALA A 860 29.38 43.36 28.18
CA ALA A 860 29.46 41.91 28.27
C ALA A 860 28.91 41.19 27.02
N GLY A 861 29.32 39.95 26.78
CA GLY A 861 28.96 39.23 25.56
C GLY A 861 29.52 39.87 24.29
N VAL A 862 30.70 40.49 24.37
CA VAL A 862 31.30 41.26 23.27
C VAL A 862 31.53 40.37 22.03
N LYS A 863 31.12 40.88 20.87
CA LYS A 863 31.25 40.25 19.55
C LYS A 863 31.90 41.22 18.57
N MET A 864 32.49 40.69 17.51
CA MET A 864 32.85 41.45 16.31
C MET A 864 32.12 40.86 15.11
N ARG A 865 31.51 41.71 14.28
CA ARG A 865 31.03 41.35 12.94
C ARG A 865 31.67 42.23 11.88
N PHE A 866 31.89 41.70 10.68
CA PHE A 866 32.46 42.46 9.56
C PHE A 866 32.16 41.82 8.21
N ARG A 867 32.26 42.60 7.14
CA ARG A 867 32.26 42.12 5.75
C ARG A 867 33.63 41.59 5.39
N ARG A 868 33.70 40.34 4.99
CA ARG A 868 34.92 39.67 4.52
C ARG A 868 34.83 39.41 3.02
N TRP A 869 35.95 39.63 2.34
CA TRP A 869 36.27 38.97 1.08
C TRP A 869 37.67 38.39 1.22
N LEU A 870 37.77 37.07 1.37
CA LEU A 870 39.01 36.34 1.60
C LEU A 870 39.28 35.34 0.48
N GLY A 871 40.49 35.40 -0.06
CA GLY A 871 41.10 34.32 -0.84
C GLY A 871 42.34 33.80 -0.13
N ILE A 872 42.46 32.50 0.10
CA ILE A 872 43.66 31.86 0.67
C ILE A 872 43.75 30.39 0.21
N GLU A 873 44.96 29.84 0.03
CA GLU A 873 45.11 28.40 -0.20
C GLU A 873 44.68 27.59 1.03
N SER A 874 44.59 26.26 0.90
CA SER A 874 44.34 25.36 2.03
C SER A 874 45.28 25.64 3.19
N ALA A 875 44.74 25.53 4.41
CA ALA A 875 45.43 25.60 5.68
C ALA A 875 46.61 24.64 5.85
N THR A 876 46.85 23.71 4.92
CA THR A 876 48.09 22.94 4.85
C THR A 876 49.29 23.86 4.58
N TYR A 877 49.12 24.80 3.65
CA TYR A 877 50.17 25.63 3.06
C TYR A 877 50.16 27.04 3.66
N ASP A 878 49.09 27.80 3.42
CA ASP A 878 48.98 29.20 3.82
C ASP A 878 48.14 29.37 5.10
N LYS A 879 48.47 30.41 5.89
CA LYS A 879 47.77 30.72 7.14
C LYS A 879 47.10 32.08 7.10
N ALA A 880 45.90 32.17 7.66
CA ALA A 880 45.24 33.40 8.04
C ALA A 880 44.51 33.18 9.37
N ASN A 881 44.47 34.22 10.21
CA ASN A 881 43.88 34.16 11.54
C ASN A 881 43.31 35.51 11.99
N ILE A 882 42.53 35.47 13.07
CA ILE A 882 42.07 36.63 13.84
C ILE A 882 42.46 36.39 15.29
N ASP A 883 43.15 37.33 15.92
CA ASP A 883 43.47 37.28 17.35
C ASP A 883 42.88 38.50 18.08
N ALA A 884 42.59 38.34 19.37
CA ALA A 884 42.26 39.43 20.29
C ALA A 884 43.19 39.47 21.50
N SER A 885 43.31 40.61 22.17
CA SER A 885 44.13 40.78 23.37
C SER A 885 43.62 41.89 24.29
N ALA A 886 43.47 41.59 25.58
CA ALA A 886 43.16 42.56 26.65
C ALA A 886 44.37 43.39 27.13
N ASN A 887 45.55 43.26 26.50
CA ASN A 887 46.74 44.02 26.88
C ASN A 887 47.76 44.28 25.74
N GLY A 888 47.46 43.85 24.51
CA GLY A 888 48.34 43.99 23.33
C GLY A 888 49.54 43.04 23.30
N VAL A 889 49.75 42.22 24.34
CA VAL A 889 50.92 41.34 24.51
C VAL A 889 50.52 39.86 24.48
N ASN A 890 49.47 39.50 25.22
CA ASN A 890 48.93 38.15 25.30
C ASN A 890 47.78 38.02 24.30
N TRP A 891 47.99 37.29 23.22
CA TRP A 891 47.03 37.15 22.12
C TRP A 891 46.31 35.80 22.18
N VAL A 892 45.00 35.84 22.01
CA VAL A 892 44.12 34.66 21.94
C VAL A 892 43.55 34.59 20.52
N THR A 893 43.77 33.47 19.83
CA THR A 893 43.25 33.26 18.48
C THR A 893 41.75 32.96 18.53
N ILE A 894 40.98 33.86 17.92
CA ILE A 894 39.52 33.83 17.81
C ILE A 894 39.08 32.99 16.61
N TRP A 895 39.85 33.08 15.52
CA TRP A 895 39.64 32.27 14.30
C TRP A 895 40.98 31.98 13.63
N GLN A 896 41.08 30.81 13.00
CA GLN A 896 42.18 30.45 12.12
C GLN A 896 41.66 29.62 10.94
N HIS A 897 42.31 29.74 9.79
CA HIS A 897 42.00 28.87 8.65
C HIS A 897 42.51 27.45 8.91
N THR A 898 41.64 26.44 8.71
CA THR A 898 41.92 25.02 9.01
C THR A 898 41.55 24.03 7.90
N GLY A 899 41.07 24.50 6.74
CA GLY A 899 40.42 23.65 5.72
C GLY A 899 41.06 23.65 4.33
N ALA A 900 40.23 23.32 3.34
CA ALA A 900 40.53 23.55 1.92
C ALA A 900 40.49 25.04 1.57
N ALA A 901 41.10 25.41 0.43
CA ALA A 901 41.27 26.80 0.01
C ALA A 901 39.96 27.60 -0.02
N ILE A 902 40.01 28.84 0.48
CA ILE A 902 38.90 29.80 0.40
C ILE A 902 39.11 30.68 -0.83
N ASN A 903 38.05 30.92 -1.60
CA ASN A 903 38.09 31.82 -2.76
C ASN A 903 36.75 32.54 -2.88
N GLU A 904 36.50 33.51 -1.98
CA GLU A 904 35.25 34.26 -2.01
C GLU A 904 35.13 35.06 -3.34
N GLN A 905 33.94 35.00 -3.96
CA GLN A 905 33.59 35.74 -5.18
C GLN A 905 32.53 36.83 -4.92
N ALA A 906 32.18 37.01 -3.64
CA ALA A 906 31.21 37.95 -3.13
C ALA A 906 31.52 38.20 -1.64
N TRP A 907 31.19 39.39 -1.15
CA TRP A 907 31.33 39.75 0.25
C TRP A 907 30.43 38.89 1.16
N SER A 908 31.02 38.25 2.16
CA SER A 908 30.30 37.51 3.21
C SER A 908 30.26 38.31 4.51
N LEU A 909 29.20 38.14 5.32
CA LEU A 909 29.16 38.66 6.69
C LEU A 909 29.76 37.60 7.63
N GLN A 910 30.79 37.97 8.37
CA GLN A 910 31.39 37.15 9.43
C GLN A 910 31.02 37.71 10.80
N GLN A 911 30.89 36.84 11.80
CA GLN A 911 30.69 37.24 13.20
C GLN A 911 31.40 36.28 14.13
N TYR A 912 32.09 36.82 15.14
CA TYR A 912 32.88 36.08 16.11
C TYR A 912 32.62 36.58 17.53
N ASP A 913 32.64 35.65 18.50
CA ASP A 913 32.56 35.96 19.94
C ASP A 913 33.96 36.37 20.44
N LEU A 914 34.04 37.49 21.15
CA LEU A 914 35.25 38.02 21.78
C LEU A 914 35.16 38.03 23.32
N SER A 915 34.02 37.63 23.89
CA SER A 915 33.67 37.87 25.30
C SER A 915 34.70 37.33 26.29
N ALA A 916 35.28 36.16 26.02
CA ALA A 916 36.36 35.56 26.82
C ALA A 916 37.68 36.38 26.88
N VAL A 917 37.81 37.42 26.05
CA VAL A 917 38.97 38.33 25.98
C VAL A 917 38.56 39.79 26.24
N ALA A 918 37.32 40.18 25.94
CA ALA A 918 36.89 41.57 25.88
C ALA A 918 35.88 41.99 26.96
N ASP A 919 35.09 41.07 27.53
CA ASP A 919 34.07 41.43 28.55
C ASP A 919 34.74 42.13 29.75
N GLY A 920 34.24 43.33 30.09
CA GLY A 920 34.75 44.14 31.20
C GLY A 920 36.17 44.68 31.04
N GLN A 921 36.76 44.70 29.84
CA GLN A 921 38.16 45.12 29.63
C GLN A 921 38.28 46.55 29.09
N ALA A 922 38.91 47.43 29.86
CA ALA A 922 39.16 48.84 29.50
C ALA A 922 40.23 49.05 28.39
N THR A 923 40.77 47.99 27.80
CA THR A 923 41.76 48.05 26.71
C THR A 923 41.79 46.72 25.97
N VAL A 924 41.19 46.67 24.79
CA VAL A 924 41.18 45.50 23.90
C VAL A 924 41.74 45.87 22.54
N TYR A 925 42.53 44.97 21.97
CA TYR A 925 43.02 45.04 20.60
C TYR A 925 42.52 43.81 19.84
N VAL A 926 42.15 43.99 18.57
CA VAL A 926 41.88 42.89 17.64
C VAL A 926 42.79 43.02 16.44
N ARG A 927 43.21 41.89 15.87
CA ARG A 927 44.05 41.87 14.67
C ARG A 927 43.71 40.75 13.71
N TRP A 928 43.89 41.04 12.42
CA TRP A 928 43.78 40.08 11.32
C TRP A 928 45.18 39.77 10.81
N GLY A 929 45.52 38.49 10.73
CA GLY A 929 46.83 38.00 10.29
C GLY A 929 46.79 37.36 8.91
N MET A 930 47.80 37.65 8.10
CA MET A 930 48.10 36.94 6.85
C MET A 930 49.50 36.33 6.90
N GLY A 931 49.64 35.09 6.49
CA GLY A 931 50.89 34.32 6.52
C GLY A 931 51.13 33.55 7.84
N PRO A 932 52.13 32.64 7.92
CA PRO A 932 53.10 32.30 6.87
C PRO A 932 52.49 31.75 5.57
N THR A 933 53.24 31.83 4.47
CA THR A 933 52.82 31.34 3.14
C THR A 933 53.84 30.42 2.46
N ASP A 934 53.35 29.57 1.57
CA ASP A 934 54.09 28.57 0.80
C ASP A 934 54.97 29.17 -0.33
N SER A 935 55.72 28.34 -1.02
CA SER A 935 56.47 28.69 -2.24
C SER A 935 55.63 29.01 -3.49
N SER A 936 54.30 28.82 -3.47
CA SER A 936 53.44 28.80 -4.66
C SER A 936 51.96 29.21 -4.42
N VAL A 937 51.17 29.26 -5.50
CA VAL A 937 49.68 29.30 -5.56
C VAL A 937 48.94 30.37 -4.71
N THR A 938 49.31 31.65 -4.85
CA THR A 938 48.65 32.75 -4.13
C THR A 938 47.17 33.02 -4.51
N TYR A 939 46.46 33.72 -3.62
CA TYR A 939 45.07 34.17 -3.76
C TYR A 939 44.94 35.63 -3.28
N GLN A 940 43.75 36.22 -3.38
CA GLN A 940 43.40 37.60 -3.01
C GLN A 940 43.96 38.08 -1.65
N GLY A 941 44.01 37.20 -0.64
CA GLY A 941 44.24 37.62 0.74
C GLY A 941 42.98 38.18 1.37
N TRP A 942 43.15 38.93 2.46
CA TRP A 942 42.05 39.61 3.15
C TRP A 942 41.66 40.90 2.44
N ASN A 943 40.36 41.13 2.31
CA ASN A 943 39.74 42.45 2.23
C ASN A 943 38.64 42.52 3.31
N LEU A 944 38.57 43.64 4.03
CA LEU A 944 37.73 43.86 5.21
C LEU A 944 36.93 45.17 5.09
N ASP A 945 35.66 45.16 5.49
CA ASP A 945 34.77 46.34 5.51
C ASP A 945 33.62 46.18 6.54
N ASP A 946 32.82 47.23 6.77
CA ASP A 946 31.75 47.33 7.80
C ASP A 946 32.13 46.66 9.14
N ILE A 947 33.28 47.02 9.72
CA ILE A 947 33.78 46.34 10.93
C ILE A 947 33.07 46.91 12.16
N GLU A 948 32.26 46.10 12.83
CA GLU A 948 31.48 46.51 14.00
C GLU A 948 31.76 45.63 15.21
N PHE A 949 31.84 46.27 16.37
CA PHE A 949 31.93 45.62 17.66
C PHE A 949 30.62 45.81 18.40
N LEU A 950 30.02 44.72 18.86
CA LEU A 950 28.76 44.70 19.57
C LEU A 950 28.97 44.17 20.98
N GLY A 951 28.13 44.60 21.91
CA GLY A 951 28.14 44.13 23.28
C GLY A 951 26.81 44.42 23.96
N LEU A 952 26.58 43.76 25.09
CA LEU A 952 25.51 44.11 26.00
C LEU A 952 25.98 45.31 26.83
N LEU A 953 25.23 46.40 26.75
CA LEU A 953 25.32 47.57 27.64
C LEU A 953 24.18 47.52 28.67
N PRO A 954 24.27 48.30 29.76
CA PRO A 954 23.09 48.60 30.56
C PRO A 954 22.12 49.41 29.70
N GLN A 955 20.81 49.29 29.96
CA GLN A 955 19.96 50.46 29.76
C GLN A 955 20.31 51.43 30.89
N GLY A 956 21.16 52.40 30.58
CA GLY A 956 21.17 53.63 31.34
C GLY A 956 19.74 54.13 31.46
N LEU A 957 19.34 54.50 32.68
CA LEU A 957 18.06 55.16 32.83
C LEU A 957 18.14 56.46 32.03
N LEU A 958 17.16 56.70 31.18
CA LEU A 958 17.03 57.97 30.48
C LEU A 958 17.09 59.10 31.52
N GLY A 959 17.90 60.14 31.30
CA GLY A 959 18.14 61.20 32.29
C GLY A 959 18.93 60.83 33.55
N ASP A 960 19.47 59.62 33.69
CA ASP A 960 20.49 59.29 34.70
C ASP A 960 21.86 59.57 34.10
N MET A 961 22.51 60.61 34.60
CA MET A 961 23.67 61.25 33.99
C MET A 961 24.92 61.13 34.86
N ASN A 962 24.77 60.73 36.13
CA ASN A 962 25.88 60.33 37.01
C ASN A 962 26.01 58.80 37.17
N CYS A 963 24.99 58.04 36.72
CA CYS A 963 24.92 56.58 36.67
C CYS A 963 24.89 55.88 38.04
N ASP A 964 24.36 56.53 39.08
CA ASP A 964 24.07 55.90 40.37
C ASP A 964 22.80 55.02 40.37
N GLY A 965 22.00 55.06 39.29
CA GLY A 965 20.76 54.31 39.12
C GLY A 965 19.50 55.04 39.58
N VAL A 966 19.58 56.35 39.88
CA VAL A 966 18.47 57.14 40.40
C VAL A 966 18.45 58.55 39.79
N VAL A 967 17.67 58.74 38.71
CA VAL A 967 17.39 60.06 38.11
C VAL A 967 16.95 61.08 39.18
N ASN A 968 17.84 62.01 39.53
CA ASN A 968 17.67 62.95 40.65
C ASN A 968 18.48 64.26 40.46
N PHE A 969 18.42 65.17 41.44
CA PHE A 969 19.08 66.49 41.32
C PHE A 969 20.61 66.42 41.11
N ASP A 970 21.26 65.34 41.55
CA ASP A 970 22.70 65.14 41.38
C ASP A 970 23.10 64.82 39.91
N ASP A 971 22.14 64.57 39.01
CA ASP A 971 22.35 64.43 37.55
C ASP A 971 22.49 65.75 36.80
N ILE A 972 22.03 66.87 37.36
CA ILE A 972 21.90 68.14 36.63
C ILE A 972 23.25 68.65 36.13
N ASP A 973 24.28 68.62 36.98
CA ASP A 973 25.62 69.07 36.60
C ASP A 973 26.21 68.17 35.49
N ALA A 974 25.91 66.87 35.51
CA ALA A 974 26.38 65.92 34.50
C ALA A 974 25.64 66.08 33.16
N PHE A 975 24.32 66.31 33.19
CA PHE A 975 23.52 66.66 32.02
C PHE A 975 24.02 67.95 31.34
N VAL A 976 24.36 68.98 32.14
CA VAL A 976 24.93 70.23 31.62
C VAL A 976 26.29 70.01 30.94
N VAL A 977 27.09 69.04 31.40
CA VAL A 977 28.32 68.63 30.69
C VAL A 977 27.99 67.81 29.43
N ALA A 978 26.94 66.97 29.44
CA ALA A 978 26.48 66.22 28.27
C ALA A 978 26.07 67.12 27.10
N LEU A 979 25.40 68.24 27.36
CA LEU A 979 25.09 69.29 26.37
C LEU A 979 26.36 69.98 25.79
N GLY A 980 27.52 69.81 26.43
CA GLY A 980 28.82 70.21 25.89
C GLY A 980 29.40 69.24 24.83
N GLY A 981 28.73 68.10 24.60
CA GLY A 981 29.10 67.08 23.62
C GLY A 981 29.81 65.86 24.25
N GLN A 982 29.61 64.69 23.63
CA GLN A 982 30.05 63.36 24.09
C GLN A 982 31.49 63.33 24.63
N SER A 983 32.45 63.94 23.92
CA SER A 983 33.87 63.93 24.31
C SER A 983 34.20 64.77 25.55
N ALA A 984 33.37 65.76 25.90
CA ALA A 984 33.51 66.52 27.14
C ALA A 984 32.91 65.76 28.33
N TYR A 985 31.76 65.12 28.11
CA TYR A 985 31.07 64.28 29.08
C TYR A 985 31.88 63.05 29.47
N ALA A 986 32.33 62.25 28.51
CA ALA A 986 33.15 61.06 28.76
C ALA A 986 34.52 61.37 29.41
N ALA A 987 34.97 62.63 29.42
CA ALA A 987 36.18 63.05 30.14
C ALA A 987 35.96 63.35 31.64
N GLN A 988 34.70 63.48 32.08
CA GLN A 988 34.32 63.76 33.48
C GLN A 988 33.45 62.64 34.09
N TYR A 989 32.65 61.96 33.26
CA TYR A 989 31.79 60.82 33.59
C TYR A 989 32.17 59.65 32.65
N PRO A 990 33.38 59.07 32.76
CA PRO A 990 33.87 58.05 31.83
C PRO A 990 33.10 56.73 31.92
N ASP A 991 32.49 56.45 33.07
CA ASP A 991 31.72 55.25 33.36
C ASP A 991 30.23 55.38 33.00
N CYS A 992 29.85 56.41 32.24
CA CYS A 992 28.46 56.75 31.93
C CYS A 992 28.11 56.76 30.43
N ILE A 993 26.85 56.44 30.15
CA ILE A 993 26.26 56.52 28.81
C ILE A 993 25.84 57.96 28.53
N TRP A 994 26.46 58.60 27.53
CA TRP A 994 26.12 59.97 27.12
C TRP A 994 24.70 60.08 26.55
N ASP A 995 24.26 59.04 25.83
CA ASP A 995 22.97 58.97 25.15
C ASP A 995 21.78 58.98 26.13
N ASN A 996 22.02 58.80 27.44
CA ASN A 996 21.00 59.03 28.48
C ASN A 996 20.49 60.49 28.47
N ALA A 997 21.24 61.43 27.88
CA ALA A 997 20.84 62.82 27.72
C ALA A 997 19.83 63.06 26.57
N ASP A 998 19.62 62.11 25.65
CA ASP A 998 18.62 62.18 24.57
C ASP A 998 17.22 61.89 25.15
N THR A 999 16.82 62.69 26.14
CA THR A 999 15.58 62.48 26.90
C THR A 999 14.31 62.78 26.09
N ASN A 1000 14.45 63.46 24.96
CA ASN A 1000 13.39 63.61 23.96
C ASN A 1000 13.31 62.39 23.00
N CYS A 1001 14.38 61.60 22.90
CA CYS A 1001 14.52 60.38 22.10
C CYS A 1001 14.47 60.60 20.56
N ASP A 1002 14.99 61.74 20.05
CA ASP A 1002 15.12 62.01 18.62
C ASP A 1002 16.44 61.52 17.99
N GLY A 1003 17.39 61.07 18.83
CA GLY A 1003 18.72 60.60 18.44
C GLY A 1003 19.82 61.67 18.51
N VAL A 1004 19.54 62.86 19.04
CA VAL A 1004 20.48 64.00 19.04
C VAL A 1004 20.45 64.77 20.37
N VAL A 1005 21.32 64.38 21.32
CA VAL A 1005 21.57 65.12 22.57
C VAL A 1005 21.81 66.62 22.30
N ASN A 1006 20.82 67.46 22.63
CA ASN A 1006 20.84 68.90 22.34
C ASN A 1006 19.97 69.72 23.32
N PHE A 1007 19.76 71.01 23.06
CA PHE A 1007 18.98 71.86 23.97
C PHE A 1007 17.50 71.51 24.05
N ASP A 1008 16.94 70.85 23.04
CA ASP A 1008 15.55 70.38 23.04
C ASP A 1008 15.31 69.22 24.05
N ASP A 1009 16.38 68.65 24.63
CA ASP A 1009 16.31 67.68 25.74
C ASP A 1009 16.11 68.30 27.13
N ILE A 1010 16.30 69.61 27.30
CA ILE A 1010 16.25 70.23 28.64
C ILE A 1010 14.87 70.06 29.31
N ASP A 1011 13.79 70.29 28.56
CA ASP A 1011 12.43 70.19 29.10
C ASP A 1011 12.03 68.73 29.45
N PRO A 1012 12.26 67.70 28.60
CA PRO A 1012 12.04 66.31 29.00
C PRO A 1012 12.98 65.83 30.12
N PHE A 1013 14.25 66.29 30.20
CA PHE A 1013 15.13 66.02 31.33
C PHE A 1013 14.59 66.61 32.66
N VAL A 1014 13.98 67.80 32.63
CA VAL A 1014 13.28 68.36 33.81
C VAL A 1014 11.99 67.57 34.14
N GLY A 1015 11.32 66.99 33.14
CA GLY A 1015 10.24 66.02 33.33
C GLY A 1015 10.72 64.75 34.05
N CYS A 1016 11.80 64.17 33.57
CA CYS A 1016 12.53 63.03 34.15
C CYS A 1016 12.74 63.19 35.66
N LEU A 1017 13.32 64.32 36.09
CA LEU A 1017 13.60 64.67 37.49
C LEU A 1017 12.36 64.77 38.40
N THR A 1018 11.15 64.85 37.86
CA THR A 1018 9.93 65.18 38.62
C THR A 1018 8.80 64.17 38.49
N ALA A 1019 8.76 63.38 37.41
CA ALA A 1019 7.74 62.38 37.14
C ALA A 1019 8.30 60.98 36.81
N GLY A 1020 9.62 60.85 36.65
CA GLY A 1020 10.25 59.69 36.01
C GLY A 1020 10.22 59.79 34.48
N CYS A 1021 11.08 59.02 33.83
CA CYS A 1021 11.39 59.18 32.42
C CYS A 1021 10.60 58.26 31.50
N ALA A 1022 10.19 58.79 30.36
CA ALA A 1022 9.65 58.05 29.22
C ALA A 1022 9.82 58.89 27.95
N CYS A 1023 10.18 58.26 26.82
CA CYS A 1023 10.14 58.92 25.52
C CYS A 1023 8.69 59.37 25.19
N PRO A 1024 8.49 60.57 24.58
CA PRO A 1024 7.18 61.09 24.18
C PRO A 1024 6.40 60.28 23.13
#